data_AF-A0AA97BEX9-F1
#
_entry.id   AF-A0AA97BEX9-F1
#
_cell.length_a   1.000
_cell.length_b   1.000
_cell.length_c   1.000
_cell.angle_alpha   90.00
_cell.angle_beta   90.00
_cell.angle_gamma   90.00
#
_symmetry.space_group_name_H-M   'P 1'
#
loop_
_entity.id
_entity.type
_entity.pdbx_description
1 polymer ?
#
loop_
_entity_poly.entity_id
_entity_poly.type
_entity_poly.pdbx_seq_one_letter_code
_entity_poly.pdbx_strand_id
1 'polypeptide(L)'
;MRYNTNNPAPSNDPRDLNDNTLILDELMNSLEETAKDRFERDRYTVQAFHNIVIDAKAQIDPTVEAAKEAVNSTADAAIEEMQETAASLGDDFNTLHKDTLAELQAVIPKYDGIVGIVGSDPDATKNGWYQWDAGTHSWVRLADQPAMSTTVEALRKQVSVKKRPRGKVSGDEPLIFGAAGAQMLFGVHKKVPRGPSKTKGTVPVLGKTPIPTLRSLLRPRSRAYPEPVVLVSGESVMLKTGGADTAVTPEVTYDAKLITEQSLPLAANRFALITDGQVWAYDPLGASQLTQAGTWIAAQAVAFGMVRAIKSSGSTFQPHTIMRDGRLFRDEKVLLHKLSTGQSLALGSRGIVPDPNGEFVIQGIRGNLVSPKAPAGYADKLWTLAGGPRPAAWEGTTAFEAVREYVAGVLGETPATSYMLAMRKWHERTSSVSPQMLYSVSALGGTAYAGIKKGTATYTNAISQVTTAKSIAESMGLDYVVPSISIVHGESQSSTTQAQYVAMQAEWIADYQADITAITGQVVPPIAFISQMLTGDPGTIPQIPLAQLQAHNENPSIVMVGPKYAYPYFDTYHMLAAGYVKMGELEARAERLTQVSGKWQPLKVMSAAVSGSKITLQLNNLPSGNSGTPGPIGKLALDTTIVSDPGNLGFQISAGTISTVSLGEDGVSIVITATAAIATGTVLTYALQPTLSSPQNGNGRRGCVRDTDLRDFSRYDMTPLYNWLCAFSIALEI
;
A
#
# COMPACT_ATOMS: atom_id res chain seq x y z
N MET A 1 -51.62 23.44 39.63
CA MET A 1 -51.35 24.43 40.69
C MET A 1 -49.86 24.33 41.01
N ARG A 2 -49.13 25.45 41.08
CA ARG A 2 -47.72 25.46 41.45
C ARG A 2 -47.57 25.70 42.95
N TYR A 3 -46.75 24.91 43.62
CA TYR A 3 -46.57 24.95 45.07
C TYR A 3 -45.39 25.82 45.51
N ASN A 4 -44.34 25.93 44.69
CA ASN A 4 -43.16 26.77 44.87
C ASN A 4 -42.62 26.74 46.31
N THR A 5 -42.34 25.53 46.83
CA THR A 5 -42.03 25.32 48.24
C THR A 5 -40.69 25.95 48.68
N ASN A 6 -39.87 26.43 47.73
CA ASN A 6 -38.49 26.89 47.92
C ASN A 6 -37.52 25.85 48.50
N ASN A 7 -37.90 24.57 48.51
CA ASN A 7 -36.98 23.50 48.89
C ASN A 7 -35.80 23.43 47.90
N PRO A 8 -34.57 23.20 48.38
CA PRO A 8 -33.39 23.06 47.53
C PRO A 8 -33.57 21.91 46.52
N ALA A 9 -32.92 22.02 45.36
CA ALA A 9 -32.84 20.92 44.40
C ALA A 9 -31.58 20.08 44.71
N PRO A 10 -31.67 18.73 44.81
CA PRO A 10 -32.87 17.91 44.68
C PRO A 10 -33.79 17.94 45.92
N SER A 11 -35.10 17.77 45.71
CA SER A 11 -36.11 17.67 46.78
C SER A 11 -36.96 16.42 46.59
N ASN A 12 -37.28 15.75 47.69
CA ASN A 12 -38.17 14.58 47.73
C ASN A 12 -39.61 14.96 48.13
N ASP A 13 -39.94 16.26 48.26
CA ASP A 13 -41.30 16.71 48.56
C ASP A 13 -42.21 16.43 47.34
N PRO A 14 -43.34 15.73 47.51
CA PRO A 14 -44.27 15.44 46.41
C PRO A 14 -44.79 16.69 45.69
N ARG A 15 -44.85 17.84 46.38
CA ARG A 15 -45.26 19.13 45.80
C ARG A 15 -44.22 19.66 44.80
N ASP A 16 -42.95 19.46 45.10
CA ASP A 16 -41.86 19.83 44.21
C ASP A 16 -41.76 18.91 42.99
N LEU A 17 -42.12 17.63 43.16
CA LEU A 17 -42.26 16.70 42.05
C LEU A 17 -43.38 17.17 41.10
N ASN A 18 -44.54 17.58 41.63
CA ASN A 18 -45.62 18.14 40.83
C ASN A 18 -45.17 19.39 40.04
N ASP A 19 -44.49 20.33 40.70
CA ASP A 19 -43.99 21.54 40.03
C ASP A 19 -42.96 21.21 38.94
N ASN A 20 -42.06 20.26 39.21
CA ASN A 20 -41.09 19.75 38.23
C ASN A 20 -41.77 19.08 37.02
N THR A 21 -42.85 18.33 37.22
CA THR A 21 -43.58 17.71 36.12
C THR A 21 -44.35 18.73 35.26
N LEU A 22 -44.90 19.78 35.87
CA LEU A 22 -45.59 20.85 35.15
C LEU A 22 -44.62 21.69 34.32
N ILE A 23 -43.47 22.08 34.87
CA ILE A 23 -42.44 22.77 34.07
C ILE A 23 -41.91 21.86 32.95
N LEU A 24 -41.74 20.55 33.17
CA LEU A 24 -41.25 19.67 32.11
C LEU A 24 -42.21 19.68 30.91
N ASP A 25 -43.52 19.66 31.15
CA ASP A 25 -44.51 19.80 30.09
C ASP A 25 -44.39 21.15 29.36
N GLU A 26 -44.26 22.25 30.09
CA GLU A 26 -44.06 23.59 29.51
C GLU A 26 -42.74 23.70 28.72
N LEU A 27 -41.63 23.13 29.21
CA LEU A 27 -40.34 23.16 28.52
C LEU A 27 -40.38 22.42 27.19
N MET A 28 -41.15 21.34 27.13
CA MET A 28 -41.22 20.47 25.96
C MET A 28 -42.26 20.92 24.94
N ASN A 29 -43.39 21.46 25.41
CA ASN A 29 -44.58 21.68 24.57
C ASN A 29 -45.01 23.15 24.44
N SER A 30 -44.42 24.09 25.19
CA SER A 30 -44.75 25.50 25.06
C SER A 30 -44.23 26.09 23.75
N LEU A 31 -45.01 27.01 23.17
CA LEU A 31 -44.61 27.83 22.02
C LEU A 31 -43.83 29.10 22.44
N GLU A 32 -43.75 29.38 23.73
CA GLU A 32 -42.94 30.46 24.28
C GLU A 32 -41.48 30.03 24.37
N GLU A 33 -40.54 30.98 24.25
CA GLU A 33 -39.09 30.67 24.30
C GLU A 33 -38.60 30.34 25.72
N THR A 34 -39.32 30.78 26.74
CA THR A 34 -38.93 30.59 28.13
C THR A 34 -40.08 30.09 28.99
N ALA A 35 -39.77 29.20 29.94
CA ALA A 35 -40.67 28.78 31.00
C ALA A 35 -40.00 29.01 32.37
N LYS A 36 -40.80 29.34 33.39
CA LYS A 36 -40.32 29.60 34.76
C LYS A 36 -40.15 28.28 35.52
N ASP A 37 -39.01 28.06 36.16
CA ASP A 37 -38.81 26.92 37.07
C ASP A 37 -39.50 27.12 38.43
N ARG A 38 -39.45 26.09 39.28
CA ARG A 38 -40.06 26.14 40.62
C ARG A 38 -39.42 27.19 41.56
N PHE A 39 -38.31 27.80 41.14
CA PHE A 39 -37.64 28.92 41.80
C PHE A 39 -37.84 30.24 41.03
N GLU A 40 -38.80 30.28 40.11
CA GLU A 40 -39.15 31.42 39.26
C GLU A 40 -38.02 31.90 38.32
N ARG A 41 -37.08 31.02 37.97
CA ARG A 41 -36.00 31.33 37.03
C ARG A 41 -36.40 30.93 35.61
N ASP A 42 -36.05 31.76 34.63
CA ASP A 42 -36.30 31.45 33.22
C ASP A 42 -35.42 30.30 32.74
N ARG A 43 -36.04 29.39 32.02
CA ARG A 43 -35.41 28.24 31.35
C ARG A 43 -35.85 28.23 29.89
N TYR A 44 -34.90 28.03 28.99
CA TYR A 44 -35.20 27.92 27.57
C TYR A 44 -36.00 26.66 27.28
N THR A 45 -37.07 26.82 26.51
CA THR A 45 -37.91 25.73 26.01
C THR A 45 -37.27 25.09 24.78
N VAL A 46 -37.80 23.95 24.35
CA VAL A 46 -37.43 23.33 23.06
C VAL A 46 -37.73 24.26 21.88
N GLN A 47 -38.77 25.10 21.98
CA GLN A 47 -39.11 26.08 20.94
C GLN A 47 -38.01 27.14 20.77
N ALA A 48 -37.38 27.60 21.86
CA ALA A 48 -36.24 28.52 21.77
C ALA A 48 -35.06 27.89 21.00
N PHE A 49 -34.74 26.63 21.29
CA PHE A 49 -33.70 25.91 20.54
C PHE A 49 -34.07 25.72 19.07
N HIS A 50 -35.35 25.47 18.76
CA HIS A 50 -35.83 25.38 17.38
C HIS A 50 -35.68 26.70 16.62
N ASN A 51 -36.06 27.82 17.23
CA ASN A 51 -35.94 29.15 16.62
C ASN A 51 -34.46 29.51 16.36
N ILE A 52 -33.56 29.23 17.32
CA ILE A 52 -32.11 29.44 17.15
C ILE A 52 -31.57 28.66 15.93
N VAL A 53 -32.06 27.44 15.70
CA VAL A 53 -31.65 26.64 14.53
C VAL A 53 -32.18 27.22 13.23
N ILE A 54 -33.43 27.71 13.21
CA ILE A 54 -34.00 28.39 12.04
C ILE A 54 -33.21 29.66 11.72
N ASP A 55 -32.92 30.49 12.71
CA ASP A 55 -32.19 31.74 12.54
C ASP A 55 -30.75 31.49 12.08
N ALA A 56 -30.09 30.50 12.67
CA ALA A 56 -28.76 30.08 12.24
C ALA A 56 -28.77 29.63 10.76
N LYS A 57 -29.78 28.86 10.35
CA LYS A 57 -29.93 28.47 8.95
C LYS A 57 -30.15 29.67 8.03
N ALA A 58 -31.01 30.61 8.42
CA ALA A 58 -31.28 31.83 7.65
C ALA A 58 -30.05 32.72 7.47
N GLN A 59 -29.10 32.69 8.41
CA GLN A 59 -27.82 33.42 8.31
C GLN A 59 -26.77 32.68 7.46
N ILE A 60 -26.74 31.35 7.52
CA ILE A 60 -25.75 30.53 6.83
C ILE A 60 -26.05 30.42 5.33
N ASP A 61 -27.31 30.21 4.95
CA ASP A 61 -27.69 29.96 3.55
C ASP A 61 -27.22 31.08 2.58
N PRO A 62 -27.39 32.39 2.88
CA PRO A 62 -26.88 33.47 2.02
C PRO A 62 -25.35 33.51 1.91
N THR A 63 -24.64 33.13 2.98
CA THR A 63 -23.17 33.10 3.01
C THR A 63 -22.62 31.99 2.12
N VAL A 64 -23.29 30.83 2.12
CA VAL A 64 -22.93 29.70 1.27
C VAL A 64 -23.16 30.01 -0.22
N GLU A 65 -24.28 30.65 -0.56
CA GLU A 65 -24.55 31.06 -1.94
C GLU A 65 -23.54 32.10 -2.44
N ALA A 66 -23.20 33.10 -1.63
CA ALA A 66 -22.18 34.09 -1.98
C ALA A 66 -20.78 33.46 -2.17
N ALA A 67 -20.41 32.48 -1.32
CA ALA A 67 -19.15 31.77 -1.46
C ALA A 67 -19.10 30.92 -2.75
N LYS A 68 -20.22 30.28 -3.11
CA LYS A 68 -20.35 29.50 -4.34
C LYS A 68 -20.22 30.37 -5.59
N GLU A 69 -20.83 31.56 -5.59
CA GLU A 69 -20.71 32.52 -6.69
C GLU A 69 -19.26 33.02 -6.86
N ALA A 70 -18.57 33.33 -5.75
CA ALA A 70 -17.17 33.74 -5.78
C ALA A 70 -16.23 32.65 -6.32
N VAL A 71 -16.45 31.39 -5.93
CA VAL A 71 -15.68 30.25 -6.44
C VAL A 71 -15.91 30.04 -7.93
N ASN A 72 -17.17 30.09 -8.38
CA ASN A 72 -17.49 29.94 -9.80
C ASN A 72 -16.87 31.06 -10.64
N SER A 73 -16.98 32.32 -10.21
CA SER A 73 -16.36 33.45 -10.90
C SER A 73 -14.84 33.33 -10.99
N THR A 74 -14.19 32.79 -9.95
CA THR A 74 -12.74 32.55 -9.97
C THR A 74 -12.37 31.42 -10.93
N ALA A 75 -13.17 30.35 -10.96
CA ALA A 75 -12.97 29.23 -11.86
C ALA A 75 -13.14 29.64 -13.33
N ASP A 76 -14.15 30.45 -13.64
CA ASP A 76 -14.39 30.95 -14.99
C ASP A 76 -13.23 31.84 -15.48
N ALA A 77 -12.73 32.73 -14.62
CA ALA A 77 -11.56 33.56 -14.94
C ALA A 77 -10.29 32.72 -15.20
N ALA A 78 -10.06 31.68 -14.41
CA ALA A 78 -8.93 30.77 -14.60
C ALA A 78 -9.05 29.96 -15.91
N ILE A 79 -10.26 29.54 -16.28
CA ILE A 79 -10.50 28.85 -17.56
C ILE A 79 -10.19 29.78 -18.74
N GLU A 80 -10.58 31.05 -18.66
CA GLU A 80 -10.30 32.06 -19.70
C GLU A 80 -8.79 32.27 -19.87
N GLU A 81 -8.03 32.42 -18.77
CA GLU A 81 -6.57 32.54 -18.79
C GLU A 81 -5.89 31.29 -19.39
N MET A 82 -6.40 30.09 -19.06
CA MET A 82 -5.89 28.85 -19.61
C MET A 82 -6.15 28.73 -21.12
N GLN A 83 -7.30 29.18 -21.60
CA GLN A 83 -7.64 29.18 -23.02
C GLN A 83 -6.77 30.19 -23.81
N GLU A 84 -6.52 31.37 -23.24
CA GLU A 84 -5.61 32.36 -23.83
C GLU A 84 -4.17 31.82 -23.91
N THR A 85 -3.70 31.16 -22.83
CA THR A 85 -2.39 30.50 -22.81
C THR A 85 -2.29 29.40 -23.86
N ALA A 86 -3.31 28.54 -23.99
CA ALA A 86 -3.34 27.49 -25.00
C ALA A 86 -3.33 28.03 -26.43
N ALA A 87 -4.04 29.14 -26.70
CA ALA A 87 -4.02 29.81 -28.00
C ALA A 87 -2.63 30.40 -28.32
N SER A 88 -1.88 30.84 -27.32
CA SER A 88 -0.54 31.42 -27.49
C SER A 88 0.57 30.41 -27.79
N LEU A 89 0.37 29.12 -27.52
CA LEU A 89 1.38 28.05 -27.66
C LEU A 89 1.33 27.34 -29.03
N GLY A 90 0.43 27.73 -29.93
CA GLY A 90 -0.03 26.92 -31.05
C GLY A 90 0.90 26.70 -32.25
N ASP A 91 1.87 27.57 -32.55
CA ASP A 91 2.60 27.49 -33.83
C ASP A 91 4.15 27.48 -33.73
N ASP A 92 4.72 27.85 -32.57
CA ASP A 92 6.16 28.14 -32.47
C ASP A 92 7.05 26.97 -31.98
N PHE A 93 6.48 25.88 -31.46
CA PHE A 93 7.26 24.77 -30.86
C PHE A 93 7.50 23.57 -31.78
N ASN A 94 7.04 23.60 -33.03
CA ASN A 94 7.25 22.51 -33.98
C ASN A 94 8.51 22.72 -34.84
N THR A 95 9.16 21.61 -35.23
CA THR A 95 10.22 21.65 -36.25
C THR A 95 9.64 22.13 -37.57
N LEU A 96 10.15 23.26 -38.08
CA LEU A 96 9.68 23.84 -39.32
C LEU A 96 10.28 23.08 -40.52
N HIS A 97 9.48 22.74 -41.52
CA HIS A 97 9.97 22.16 -42.77
C HIS A 97 9.65 23.11 -43.93
N LYS A 98 10.66 23.48 -44.72
CA LYS A 98 10.54 24.34 -45.90
C LYS A 98 11.28 23.71 -47.07
N ASP A 99 10.87 24.07 -48.29
CA ASP A 99 11.49 23.52 -49.48
C ASP A 99 12.79 24.26 -49.77
N THR A 100 12.85 25.58 -49.57
CA THR A 100 14.06 26.40 -49.80
C THR A 100 14.56 27.13 -48.56
N LEU A 101 15.85 27.50 -48.52
CA LEU A 101 16.41 28.29 -47.41
C LEU A 101 15.80 29.69 -47.37
N ALA A 102 15.44 30.26 -48.52
CA ALA A 102 14.78 31.57 -48.58
C ALA A 102 13.41 31.54 -47.89
N GLU A 103 12.65 30.46 -48.06
CA GLU A 103 11.38 30.26 -47.37
C GLU A 103 11.55 30.08 -45.86
N LEU A 104 12.62 29.40 -45.43
CA LEU A 104 12.92 29.27 -44.00
C LEU A 104 13.34 30.62 -43.41
N GLN A 105 14.19 31.37 -44.11
CA GLN A 105 14.63 32.71 -43.72
C GLN A 105 13.49 33.74 -43.63
N ALA A 106 12.41 33.54 -44.37
CA ALA A 106 11.21 34.38 -44.26
C ALA A 106 10.41 34.12 -42.97
N VAL A 107 10.65 33.01 -42.27
CA VAL A 107 10.05 32.71 -40.97
C VAL A 107 10.92 33.29 -39.86
N ILE A 108 10.31 34.07 -38.97
CA ILE A 108 10.94 34.67 -37.79
C ILE A 108 10.29 34.04 -36.54
N PRO A 109 10.87 32.97 -35.97
CA PRO A 109 10.39 32.38 -34.73
C PRO A 109 10.48 33.35 -33.54
N LYS A 110 9.52 33.23 -32.62
CA LYS A 110 9.47 34.03 -31.39
C LYS A 110 10.51 33.60 -30.34
N TYR A 111 10.85 32.32 -30.32
CA TYR A 111 11.74 31.71 -29.33
C TYR A 111 13.06 31.28 -29.94
N ASP A 112 14.14 31.36 -29.17
CA ASP A 112 15.46 30.89 -29.56
C ASP A 112 15.52 29.35 -29.61
N GLY A 113 16.39 28.78 -30.46
CA GLY A 113 16.61 27.33 -30.49
C GLY A 113 15.58 26.53 -31.29
N ILE A 114 14.64 27.18 -31.99
CA ILE A 114 13.72 26.49 -32.90
C ILE A 114 14.48 25.88 -34.08
N VAL A 115 14.12 24.66 -34.45
CA VAL A 115 14.79 23.90 -35.51
C VAL A 115 13.99 23.96 -36.80
N GLY A 116 14.68 24.23 -37.91
CA GLY A 116 14.15 24.27 -39.26
C GLY A 116 14.88 23.31 -40.20
N ILE A 117 14.16 22.67 -41.11
CA ILE A 117 14.69 21.72 -42.09
C ILE A 117 14.43 22.27 -43.49
N VAL A 118 15.48 22.35 -44.29
CA VAL A 118 15.41 22.69 -45.73
C VAL A 118 15.65 21.42 -46.54
N GLY A 119 14.63 20.97 -47.27
CA GLY A 119 14.63 19.66 -47.93
C GLY A 119 14.82 19.65 -49.44
N SER A 120 14.62 20.77 -50.14
CA SER A 120 14.50 20.79 -51.62
C SER A 120 14.98 22.10 -52.27
N ASP A 121 15.99 22.75 -51.70
CA ASP A 121 16.57 23.96 -52.28
C ASP A 121 17.29 23.62 -53.60
N PRO A 122 17.12 24.44 -54.66
CA PRO A 122 17.85 24.25 -55.91
C PRO A 122 19.37 24.19 -55.73
N ASP A 123 19.90 24.86 -54.71
CA ASP A 123 21.28 24.71 -54.26
C ASP A 123 21.37 23.66 -53.15
N ALA A 124 21.81 22.45 -53.53
CA ALA A 124 21.89 21.32 -52.62
C ALA A 124 22.80 21.56 -51.39
N THR A 125 23.70 22.54 -51.42
CA THR A 125 24.54 22.89 -50.26
C THR A 125 23.75 23.57 -49.14
N LYS A 126 22.57 24.13 -49.46
CA LYS A 126 21.66 24.78 -48.51
C LYS A 126 20.66 23.81 -47.88
N ASN A 127 20.55 22.58 -48.38
CA ASN A 127 19.72 21.57 -47.74
C ASN A 127 20.36 21.12 -46.41
N GLY A 128 19.52 20.92 -45.40
CA GLY A 128 19.97 20.55 -44.06
C GLY A 128 19.15 21.18 -42.94
N TRP A 129 19.63 20.97 -41.72
CA TRP A 129 19.04 21.44 -40.48
C TRP A 129 19.66 22.77 -40.07
N TYR A 130 18.79 23.67 -39.65
CA TYR A 130 19.09 25.02 -39.18
C TYR A 130 18.47 25.21 -37.80
N GLN A 131 19.06 26.09 -37.01
CA GLN A 131 18.53 26.53 -35.74
C GLN A 131 18.37 28.05 -35.79
N TRP A 132 17.24 28.55 -35.29
CA TRP A 132 17.02 29.97 -35.11
C TRP A 132 17.90 30.49 -33.98
N ASP A 133 18.65 31.55 -34.26
CA ASP A 133 19.39 32.33 -33.28
C ASP A 133 18.69 33.68 -33.10
N ALA A 134 18.02 33.83 -31.96
CA ALA A 134 17.30 35.06 -31.63
C ALA A 134 18.24 36.26 -31.41
N GLY A 135 19.51 36.02 -31.09
CA GLY A 135 20.52 37.09 -30.92
C GLY A 135 20.90 37.73 -32.25
N THR A 136 21.07 36.92 -33.30
CA THR A 136 21.42 37.42 -34.65
C THR A 136 20.21 37.60 -35.57
N HIS A 137 19.01 37.23 -35.11
CA HIS A 137 17.77 37.21 -35.90
C HIS A 137 17.95 36.46 -37.22
N SER A 138 18.64 35.32 -37.17
CA SER A 138 19.00 34.56 -38.35
C SER A 138 18.95 33.06 -38.12
N TRP A 139 18.70 32.32 -39.20
CA TRP A 139 18.79 30.87 -39.21
C TRP A 139 20.24 30.44 -39.39
N VAL A 140 20.80 29.78 -38.38
CA VAL A 140 22.17 29.28 -38.35
C VAL A 140 22.18 27.80 -38.72
N ARG A 141 23.00 27.42 -39.71
CA ARG A 141 23.13 26.02 -40.11
C ARG A 141 23.87 25.23 -39.03
N LEU A 142 23.32 24.09 -38.59
CA LEU A 142 23.98 23.25 -37.59
C LEU A 142 25.30 22.67 -38.12
N ALA A 143 26.33 22.64 -37.28
CA ALA A 143 27.64 22.10 -37.64
C ALA A 143 27.59 20.59 -37.93
N ASP A 144 26.85 19.84 -37.12
CA ASP A 144 26.60 18.41 -37.30
C ASP A 144 25.25 18.19 -37.98
N GLN A 145 25.29 17.83 -39.26
CA GLN A 145 24.09 17.55 -40.05
C GLN A 145 23.69 16.07 -39.90
N PRO A 146 22.41 15.76 -39.61
CA PRO A 146 21.91 14.38 -39.68
C PRO A 146 22.16 13.79 -41.07
N ALA A 147 22.58 12.52 -41.15
CA ALA A 147 22.92 11.90 -42.42
C ALA A 147 21.71 11.84 -43.36
N MET A 148 21.82 12.48 -44.54
CA MET A 148 20.77 12.46 -45.56
C MET A 148 20.61 11.05 -46.15
N SER A 149 19.39 10.71 -46.57
CA SER A 149 19.04 9.39 -47.13
C SER A 149 19.97 8.95 -48.28
N THR A 150 20.45 9.89 -49.09
CA THR A 150 21.40 9.66 -50.18
C THR A 150 22.78 9.20 -49.70
N THR A 151 23.26 9.71 -48.56
CA THR A 151 24.51 9.27 -47.92
C THR A 151 24.36 7.87 -47.33
N VAL A 152 23.18 7.56 -46.77
CA VAL A 152 22.83 6.21 -46.30
C VAL A 152 22.73 5.24 -47.49
N GLU A 153 22.18 5.65 -48.62
CA GLU A 153 22.13 4.88 -49.87
C GLU A 153 23.54 4.61 -50.45
N ALA A 154 24.44 5.59 -50.35
CA ALA A 154 25.83 5.45 -50.76
C ALA A 154 26.60 4.47 -49.86
N LEU A 155 26.37 4.52 -48.54
CA LEU A 155 26.87 3.53 -47.57
C LEU A 155 26.30 2.13 -47.84
N ARG A 156 25.00 2.02 -48.21
CA ARG A 156 24.40 0.74 -48.64
C ARG A 156 25.09 0.14 -49.86
N LYS A 157 25.57 0.96 -50.81
CA LYS A 157 26.35 0.49 -51.97
C LYS A 157 27.74 -0.01 -51.62
N GLN A 158 28.30 0.35 -50.46
CA GLN A 158 29.57 -0.19 -49.95
C GLN A 158 29.43 -1.59 -49.33
N VAL A 159 28.19 -2.08 -49.12
CA VAL A 159 27.93 -3.46 -48.68
C VAL A 159 27.91 -4.39 -49.90
N SER A 160 29.03 -5.08 -50.14
CA SER A 160 29.18 -6.03 -51.25
C SER A 160 28.24 -7.24 -51.11
N VAL A 161 27.20 -7.32 -51.95
CA VAL A 161 26.47 -8.58 -52.21
C VAL A 161 27.18 -9.30 -53.37
N LYS A 162 27.98 -10.35 -53.09
CA LYS A 162 28.54 -11.20 -54.16
C LYS A 162 27.42 -12.01 -54.82
N LYS A 163 27.26 -11.92 -56.14
CA LYS A 163 26.37 -12.80 -56.92
C LYS A 163 27.04 -14.17 -57.15
N ARG A 164 26.23 -15.23 -57.02
CA ARG A 164 26.54 -16.66 -57.06
C ARG A 164 27.09 -17.15 -58.43
N PRO A 165 28.13 -18.00 -58.50
CA PRO A 165 28.39 -18.82 -59.68
C PRO A 165 27.39 -19.99 -59.71
N ARG A 166 26.58 -20.11 -60.77
CA ARG A 166 25.66 -21.25 -60.96
C ARG A 166 26.45 -22.48 -61.43
N GLY A 167 26.82 -23.36 -60.50
CA GLY A 167 27.42 -24.67 -60.77
C GLY A 167 26.75 -25.79 -59.97
N LYS A 168 26.91 -27.04 -60.42
CA LYS A 168 26.26 -28.28 -59.90
C LYS A 168 26.54 -28.60 -58.42
N VAL A 169 27.49 -27.91 -57.79
CA VAL A 169 27.92 -28.08 -56.39
C VAL A 169 27.59 -26.85 -55.51
N SER A 170 26.84 -25.88 -56.03
CA SER A 170 26.56 -24.58 -55.37
C SER A 170 25.68 -24.63 -54.10
N GLY A 171 25.47 -25.81 -53.50
CA GLY A 171 24.62 -26.02 -52.33
C GLY A 171 25.37 -26.34 -51.03
N ASP A 172 26.71 -26.38 -51.05
CA ASP A 172 27.51 -26.80 -49.90
C ASP A 172 28.31 -25.65 -49.22
N GLU A 173 28.35 -24.44 -49.79
CA GLU A 173 28.97 -23.27 -49.17
C GLU A 173 27.92 -22.31 -48.55
N PRO A 174 28.13 -21.80 -47.32
CA PRO A 174 27.21 -20.90 -46.65
C PRO A 174 27.22 -19.48 -47.26
N LEU A 175 26.06 -18.81 -47.23
CA LEU A 175 25.94 -17.41 -47.67
C LEU A 175 26.50 -16.49 -46.57
N ILE A 176 27.59 -15.78 -46.88
CA ILE A 176 28.28 -14.87 -45.95
C ILE A 176 27.89 -13.43 -46.26
N PHE A 177 27.29 -12.75 -45.28
CA PHE A 177 27.23 -11.29 -45.26
C PHE A 177 28.23 -10.77 -44.22
N GLY A 178 28.98 -9.72 -44.58
CA GLY A 178 29.96 -9.11 -43.68
C GLY A 178 29.90 -7.59 -43.73
N ALA A 179 29.95 -6.97 -42.54
CA ALA A 179 30.18 -5.56 -42.33
C ALA A 179 31.15 -5.40 -41.14
N ALA A 180 32.14 -4.51 -41.27
CA ALA A 180 33.13 -4.20 -40.21
C ALA A 180 33.84 -5.43 -39.60
N GLY A 181 34.21 -6.42 -40.43
CA GLY A 181 34.98 -7.59 -39.99
C GLY A 181 34.17 -8.69 -39.28
N ALA A 182 32.89 -8.48 -38.98
CA ALA A 182 32.01 -9.52 -38.46
C ALA A 182 31.35 -10.30 -39.60
N GLN A 183 31.39 -11.64 -39.56
CA GLN A 183 30.76 -12.52 -40.54
C GLN A 183 29.49 -13.15 -39.94
N MET A 184 28.35 -13.03 -40.63
CA MET A 184 27.12 -13.77 -40.31
C MET A 184 26.86 -14.86 -41.36
N LEU A 185 26.61 -16.08 -40.89
CA LEU A 185 26.34 -17.27 -41.70
C LEU A 185 24.84 -17.60 -41.68
N PHE A 186 24.21 -17.68 -42.85
CA PHE A 186 22.80 -18.08 -42.97
C PHE A 186 22.67 -19.54 -43.42
N GLY A 187 21.80 -20.30 -42.75
CA GLY A 187 21.46 -21.68 -43.12
C GLY A 187 20.67 -21.75 -44.43
N VAL A 188 20.88 -22.84 -45.19
CA VAL A 188 20.28 -23.06 -46.51
C VAL A 188 19.30 -24.22 -46.45
N HIS A 189 18.14 -24.12 -47.10
CA HIS A 189 17.13 -25.18 -47.10
C HIS A 189 17.54 -26.33 -48.04
N LYS A 190 17.73 -27.55 -47.52
CA LYS A 190 18.07 -28.76 -48.30
C LYS A 190 16.92 -29.77 -48.25
N LYS A 191 16.59 -30.35 -49.41
CA LYS A 191 15.60 -31.44 -49.54
C LYS A 191 16.31 -32.74 -49.18
N VAL A 192 15.91 -33.39 -48.08
CA VAL A 192 16.42 -34.72 -47.69
C VAL A 192 15.49 -35.84 -48.20
N PRO A 193 16.02 -37.04 -48.50
CA PRO A 193 15.22 -38.19 -48.90
C PRO A 193 14.23 -38.58 -47.80
N ARG A 194 12.98 -38.89 -48.18
CA ARG A 194 11.92 -39.24 -47.24
C ARG A 194 12.23 -40.59 -46.58
N GLY A 195 12.38 -40.59 -45.25
CA GLY A 195 12.40 -41.81 -44.44
C GLY A 195 11.01 -42.44 -44.27
N PRO A 196 10.92 -43.61 -43.62
CA PRO A 196 9.71 -44.47 -43.56
C PRO A 196 8.45 -43.80 -43.00
N SER A 197 8.59 -42.74 -42.17
CA SER A 197 7.46 -42.03 -41.57
C SER A 197 6.81 -40.97 -42.48
N LYS A 198 7.29 -40.76 -43.72
CA LYS A 198 6.80 -39.79 -44.72
C LYS A 198 6.64 -38.32 -44.26
N THR A 199 7.14 -37.91 -43.09
CA THR A 199 6.76 -36.63 -42.43
C THR A 199 7.83 -35.53 -42.38
N LYS A 200 8.88 -35.52 -43.21
CA LYS A 200 9.79 -34.35 -43.23
C LYS A 200 9.98 -33.76 -44.62
N GLY A 201 9.52 -32.52 -44.77
CA GLY A 201 9.81 -31.59 -45.86
C GLY A 201 11.16 -30.91 -45.69
N THR A 202 11.40 -29.88 -46.50
CA THR A 202 12.65 -29.11 -46.59
C THR A 202 13.18 -28.69 -45.22
N VAL A 203 14.44 -29.03 -44.88
CA VAL A 203 15.07 -28.66 -43.60
C VAL A 203 16.22 -27.67 -43.83
N PRO A 204 16.35 -26.63 -42.99
CA PRO A 204 17.50 -25.72 -43.02
C PRO A 204 18.76 -26.43 -42.52
N VAL A 205 19.85 -26.33 -43.26
CA VAL A 205 21.18 -26.89 -42.94
C VAL A 205 22.24 -25.80 -42.98
N LEU A 206 23.25 -25.89 -42.10
CA LEU A 206 24.49 -25.10 -42.22
C LEU A 206 25.60 -26.06 -42.66
N GLY A 207 26.01 -25.99 -43.93
CA GLY A 207 26.88 -27.01 -44.54
C GLY A 207 26.20 -28.39 -44.55
N LYS A 208 26.74 -29.36 -43.80
CA LYS A 208 26.20 -30.73 -43.68
C LYS A 208 25.34 -30.96 -42.42
N THR A 209 25.26 -29.98 -41.52
CA THR A 209 24.61 -30.14 -40.22
C THR A 209 23.17 -29.64 -40.25
N PRO A 210 22.15 -30.47 -39.92
CA PRO A 210 20.76 -30.03 -39.80
C PRO A 210 20.59 -29.04 -38.64
N ILE A 211 19.94 -27.91 -38.90
CA ILE A 211 19.61 -26.93 -37.85
C ILE A 211 18.20 -27.25 -37.33
N PRO A 212 18.03 -27.62 -36.05
CA PRO A 212 16.70 -27.77 -35.46
C PRO A 212 15.96 -26.42 -35.43
N THR A 213 14.63 -26.43 -35.36
CA THR A 213 13.83 -25.19 -35.27
C THR A 213 14.27 -24.35 -34.07
N LEU A 214 14.94 -23.24 -34.34
CA LEU A 214 15.32 -22.24 -33.35
C LEU A 214 14.07 -21.46 -32.95
N ARG A 215 13.84 -21.34 -31.64
CA ARG A 215 12.85 -20.41 -31.09
C ARG A 215 13.58 -19.31 -30.35
N SER A 216 13.30 -18.07 -30.70
CA SER A 216 13.65 -16.93 -29.85
C SER A 216 12.68 -16.93 -28.67
N LEU A 217 13.22 -17.07 -27.46
CA LEU A 217 12.45 -16.94 -26.23
C LEU A 217 13.00 -15.77 -25.44
N LEU A 218 12.16 -14.76 -25.22
CA LEU A 218 12.35 -13.78 -24.15
C LEU A 218 12.08 -14.49 -22.84
N ARG A 219 13.12 -14.73 -22.02
CA ARG A 219 12.95 -15.29 -20.68
C ARG A 219 12.99 -14.17 -19.64
N PRO A 220 12.13 -14.21 -18.60
CA PRO A 220 12.32 -13.42 -17.40
C PRO A 220 13.65 -13.80 -16.74
N ARG A 221 14.46 -12.81 -16.37
CA ARG A 221 15.70 -13.04 -15.63
C ARG A 221 15.37 -13.66 -14.27
N SER A 222 16.09 -14.70 -13.87
CA SER A 222 15.98 -15.32 -12.53
C SER A 222 17.35 -15.72 -12.00
N ARG A 223 17.43 -16.11 -10.72
CA ARG A 223 18.66 -16.58 -10.04
C ARG A 223 19.40 -17.69 -10.81
N ALA A 224 18.71 -18.46 -11.65
CA ALA A 224 19.29 -19.53 -12.45
C ALA A 224 19.59 -19.14 -13.91
N TYR A 225 19.10 -17.99 -14.39
CA TYR A 225 19.16 -17.58 -15.80
C TYR A 225 19.32 -16.06 -15.93
N PRO A 226 20.56 -15.55 -15.97
CA PRO A 226 20.85 -14.11 -15.98
C PRO A 226 20.70 -13.45 -17.36
N GLU A 227 20.65 -14.23 -18.44
CA GLU A 227 20.81 -13.72 -19.81
C GLU A 227 19.48 -13.26 -20.45
N PRO A 228 19.45 -12.10 -21.13
CA PRO A 228 18.23 -11.51 -21.69
C PRO A 228 17.70 -12.20 -22.96
N VAL A 229 18.56 -12.85 -23.75
CA VAL A 229 18.17 -13.54 -24.99
C VAL A 229 18.95 -14.84 -25.11
N VAL A 230 18.23 -15.94 -25.33
CA VAL A 230 18.83 -17.25 -25.55
C VAL A 230 18.26 -17.86 -26.83
N LEU A 231 19.14 -18.14 -27.80
CA LEU A 231 18.77 -19.02 -28.90
C LEU A 231 18.87 -20.46 -28.40
N VAL A 232 17.71 -21.11 -28.28
CA VAL A 232 17.60 -22.50 -27.81
C VAL A 232 17.22 -23.43 -28.94
N SER A 233 17.72 -24.66 -28.86
CA SER A 233 17.35 -25.78 -29.73
C SER A 233 17.09 -26.99 -28.85
N GLY A 234 15.82 -27.38 -28.72
CA GLY A 234 15.42 -28.39 -27.74
C GLY A 234 15.68 -27.90 -26.31
N GLU A 235 16.38 -28.69 -25.50
CA GLU A 235 16.77 -28.34 -24.12
C GLU A 235 18.14 -27.65 -24.03
N SER A 236 18.87 -27.51 -25.16
CA SER A 236 20.23 -26.97 -25.17
C SER A 236 20.29 -25.50 -25.58
N VAL A 237 21.12 -24.74 -24.88
CA VAL A 237 21.43 -23.32 -25.14
C VAL A 237 22.53 -23.21 -26.18
N MET A 238 22.26 -22.51 -27.29
CA MET A 238 23.17 -22.46 -28.45
C MET A 238 23.91 -21.11 -28.59
N LEU A 239 23.32 -19.99 -28.15
CA LEU A 239 23.96 -18.68 -28.26
C LEU A 239 23.45 -17.70 -27.18
N LYS A 240 24.34 -16.86 -26.66
CA LYS A 240 24.11 -15.81 -25.66
C LYS A 240 24.55 -14.45 -26.21
N THR A 241 23.87 -13.36 -25.85
CA THR A 241 24.27 -11.99 -26.25
C THR A 241 24.41 -11.08 -25.02
N GLY A 242 25.61 -10.50 -24.85
CA GLY A 242 25.86 -9.20 -24.19
C GLY A 242 25.49 -9.07 -22.71
N GLY A 243 26.50 -9.17 -21.84
CA GLY A 243 26.50 -8.63 -20.48
C GLY A 243 27.92 -8.68 -19.92
N ALA A 244 28.46 -7.55 -19.47
CA ALA A 244 29.75 -7.52 -18.79
C ALA A 244 29.68 -8.35 -17.49
N ASP A 245 30.74 -9.11 -17.21
CA ASP A 245 30.91 -10.06 -16.09
C ASP A 245 31.00 -9.43 -14.70
N THR A 246 30.26 -8.37 -14.43
CA THR A 246 30.00 -7.97 -13.04
C THR A 246 28.52 -8.10 -12.76
N ALA A 247 28.11 -9.35 -12.58
CA ALA A 247 27.02 -9.63 -11.66
C ALA A 247 27.46 -9.06 -10.31
N VAL A 248 27.05 -7.82 -10.01
CA VAL A 248 26.86 -7.45 -8.61
C VAL A 248 25.70 -8.33 -8.17
N THR A 249 26.03 -9.53 -7.72
CA THR A 249 25.11 -10.33 -6.91
C THR A 249 24.94 -9.50 -5.64
N PRO A 250 23.77 -8.89 -5.36
CA PRO A 250 23.50 -8.52 -3.99
C PRO A 250 23.40 -9.83 -3.21
N GLU A 251 24.53 -10.29 -2.68
CA GLU A 251 24.54 -11.32 -1.65
C GLU A 251 23.99 -10.68 -0.39
N VAL A 252 22.66 -10.67 -0.30
CA VAL A 252 22.02 -10.52 1.00
C VAL A 252 21.97 -11.91 1.61
N THR A 253 23.09 -12.31 2.21
CA THR A 253 23.26 -13.63 2.82
C THR A 253 22.61 -13.62 4.20
N TYR A 254 21.28 -13.72 4.21
CA TYR A 254 20.54 -14.01 5.43
C TYR A 254 20.70 -15.49 5.81
N ASP A 255 20.63 -15.78 7.11
CA ASP A 255 20.75 -17.15 7.60
C ASP A 255 19.55 -17.99 7.13
N ALA A 256 19.78 -18.85 6.13
CA ALA A 256 18.76 -19.71 5.55
C ALA A 256 18.16 -20.71 6.54
N LYS A 257 18.93 -21.14 7.55
CA LYS A 257 18.45 -22.01 8.61
C LYS A 257 17.49 -21.23 9.50
N LEU A 258 17.86 -20.03 9.93
CA LEU A 258 17.00 -19.17 10.75
C LEU A 258 15.71 -18.79 10.03
N ILE A 259 15.77 -18.46 8.73
CA ILE A 259 14.58 -18.21 7.90
C ILE A 259 13.64 -19.42 7.95
N THR A 260 14.18 -20.62 7.80
CA THR A 260 13.39 -21.86 7.83
C THR A 260 12.77 -22.05 9.21
N GLU A 261 13.56 -21.96 10.29
CA GLU A 261 13.10 -22.14 11.67
C GLU A 261 11.99 -21.16 12.05
N GLN A 262 12.10 -19.90 11.62
CA GLN A 262 11.10 -18.87 11.92
C GLN A 262 9.83 -18.99 11.06
N SER A 263 9.90 -19.54 9.84
CA SER A 263 8.79 -19.55 8.88
C SER A 263 8.00 -20.86 8.83
N LEU A 264 8.52 -21.96 9.39
CA LEU A 264 7.86 -23.26 9.39
C LEU A 264 6.47 -23.21 10.07
N PRO A 265 5.41 -23.74 9.44
CA PRO A 265 4.09 -23.81 10.06
C PRO A 265 4.14 -24.55 11.40
N LEU A 266 3.55 -23.97 12.44
CA LEU A 266 3.46 -24.65 13.74
C LEU A 266 2.52 -25.84 13.66
N ALA A 267 2.94 -26.99 14.21
CA ALA A 267 2.08 -28.15 14.37
C ALA A 267 0.86 -27.83 15.24
N ALA A 268 -0.22 -28.59 15.07
CA ALA A 268 -1.39 -28.48 15.91
C ALA A 268 -1.02 -28.74 17.37
N ASN A 269 -1.32 -27.78 18.25
CA ASN A 269 -1.14 -27.88 19.70
C ASN A 269 -2.45 -28.28 20.44
N ARG A 270 -3.47 -28.69 19.69
CA ARG A 270 -4.77 -29.15 20.19
C ARG A 270 -5.32 -30.26 19.30
N PHE A 271 -6.31 -31.00 19.79
CA PHE A 271 -7.07 -31.98 19.00
C PHE A 271 -8.49 -31.48 18.76
N ALA A 272 -9.16 -32.01 17.73
CA ALA A 272 -10.55 -31.70 17.44
C ALA A 272 -11.34 -32.98 17.17
N LEU A 273 -12.55 -33.06 17.68
CA LEU A 273 -13.45 -34.21 17.57
C LEU A 273 -14.89 -33.73 17.36
N ILE A 274 -15.76 -34.65 16.97
CA ILE A 274 -17.20 -34.41 16.93
C ILE A 274 -17.84 -34.94 18.22
N THR A 275 -18.62 -34.10 18.89
CA THR A 275 -19.43 -34.48 20.06
C THR A 275 -20.82 -33.88 19.88
N ASP A 276 -21.85 -34.73 19.98
CA ASP A 276 -23.25 -34.37 19.75
C ASP A 276 -23.49 -33.64 18.42
N GLY A 277 -22.79 -34.07 17.36
CA GLY A 277 -22.88 -33.50 16.03
C GLY A 277 -22.25 -32.11 15.86
N GLN A 278 -21.49 -31.63 16.86
CA GLN A 278 -20.77 -30.36 16.83
C GLN A 278 -19.26 -30.56 16.90
N VAL A 279 -18.50 -29.57 16.43
CA VAL A 279 -17.04 -29.57 16.51
C VAL A 279 -16.60 -29.10 17.89
N TRP A 280 -15.78 -29.91 18.56
CA TRP A 280 -15.14 -29.60 19.83
C TRP A 280 -13.62 -29.62 19.67
N ALA A 281 -12.95 -28.68 20.33
CA ALA A 281 -11.51 -28.61 20.45
C ALA A 281 -11.06 -28.92 21.88
N TYR A 282 -9.98 -29.69 22.00
CA TYR A 282 -9.41 -30.14 23.27
C TYR A 282 -7.95 -29.72 23.33
N ASP A 283 -7.61 -28.90 24.32
CA ASP A 283 -6.26 -28.45 24.61
C ASP A 283 -5.98 -28.57 26.11
N PRO A 284 -4.75 -28.27 26.60
CA PRO A 284 -4.43 -28.38 28.01
C PRO A 284 -5.28 -27.50 28.95
N LEU A 285 -5.99 -26.50 28.42
CA LEU A 285 -6.88 -25.62 29.18
C LEU A 285 -8.31 -26.18 29.26
N GLY A 286 -8.66 -27.18 28.44
CA GLY A 286 -9.92 -27.92 28.52
C GLY A 286 -10.59 -28.13 27.17
N ALA A 287 -11.89 -28.44 27.22
CA ALA A 287 -12.74 -28.64 26.05
C ALA A 287 -13.48 -27.34 25.70
N SER A 288 -13.48 -26.98 24.42
CA SER A 288 -14.18 -25.82 23.87
C SER A 288 -15.04 -26.22 22.68
N GLN A 289 -16.33 -25.88 22.72
CA GLN A 289 -17.22 -26.09 21.59
C GLN A 289 -16.98 -24.99 20.55
N LEU A 290 -16.63 -25.38 19.32
CA LEU A 290 -16.30 -24.45 18.23
C LEU A 290 -17.49 -24.15 17.33
N THR A 291 -18.52 -25.00 17.31
CA THR A 291 -19.72 -24.81 16.48
C THR A 291 -20.99 -25.01 17.30
N GLN A 292 -21.99 -24.18 17.04
CA GLN A 292 -23.28 -24.19 17.74
C GLN A 292 -24.45 -24.63 16.85
N ALA A 293 -24.22 -24.77 15.54
CA ALA A 293 -25.27 -25.04 14.57
C ALA A 293 -24.79 -25.91 13.39
N GLY A 294 -25.74 -26.59 12.76
CA GLY A 294 -25.50 -27.54 11.68
C GLY A 294 -25.06 -28.91 12.19
N THR A 295 -24.94 -29.88 11.28
CA THR A 295 -24.46 -31.23 11.61
C THR A 295 -23.05 -31.42 11.07
N TRP A 296 -22.11 -31.69 11.96
CA TRP A 296 -20.70 -31.88 11.65
C TRP A 296 -20.33 -33.35 11.78
N ILE A 297 -19.50 -33.86 10.87
CA ILE A 297 -19.24 -35.31 10.76
C ILE A 297 -17.77 -35.68 10.92
N ALA A 298 -16.87 -34.73 10.74
CA ALA A 298 -15.45 -34.91 10.92
C ALA A 298 -14.80 -33.59 11.31
N ALA A 299 -13.78 -33.66 12.16
CA ALA A 299 -12.95 -32.53 12.53
C ALA A 299 -11.50 -33.00 12.73
N GLN A 300 -10.55 -32.14 12.38
CA GLN A 300 -9.13 -32.38 12.57
C GLN A 300 -8.43 -31.05 12.87
N ALA A 301 -7.63 -31.03 13.92
CA ALA A 301 -6.76 -29.89 14.18
C ALA A 301 -5.58 -29.89 13.19
N VAL A 302 -5.26 -28.72 12.64
CA VAL A 302 -4.20 -28.50 11.66
C VAL A 302 -3.23 -27.43 12.16
N ALA A 303 -2.31 -26.98 11.30
CA ALA A 303 -1.30 -26.00 11.65
C ALA A 303 -1.88 -24.76 12.36
N PHE A 304 -1.10 -24.17 13.27
CA PHE A 304 -1.50 -23.06 14.14
C PHE A 304 -2.71 -23.36 15.04
N GLY A 305 -3.07 -24.64 15.18
CA GLY A 305 -4.25 -25.05 15.92
C GLY A 305 -5.56 -24.60 15.27
N MET A 306 -5.59 -24.27 13.98
CA MET A 306 -6.87 -24.18 13.25
C MET A 306 -7.56 -25.55 13.24
N VAL A 307 -8.88 -25.58 13.00
CA VAL A 307 -9.62 -26.85 12.89
C VAL A 307 -10.26 -26.95 11.53
N ARG A 308 -9.90 -27.97 10.75
CA ARG A 308 -10.62 -28.32 9.53
C ARG A 308 -11.76 -29.24 9.91
N ALA A 309 -12.96 -28.98 9.37
CA ALA A 309 -14.14 -29.76 9.67
C ALA A 309 -15.03 -29.96 8.43
N ILE A 310 -15.85 -31.00 8.45
CA ILE A 310 -16.81 -31.29 7.37
C ILE A 310 -18.21 -31.09 7.91
N LYS A 311 -18.94 -30.16 7.29
CA LYS A 311 -20.35 -29.91 7.55
C LYS A 311 -21.20 -30.75 6.60
N SER A 312 -22.20 -31.44 7.14
CA SER A 312 -23.23 -32.12 6.36
C SER A 312 -24.37 -31.16 6.05
N SER A 313 -24.74 -31.09 4.76
CA SER A 313 -25.96 -30.42 4.29
C SER A 313 -26.79 -31.46 3.52
N GLY A 314 -27.29 -32.46 4.24
CA GLY A 314 -28.01 -33.60 3.67
C GLY A 314 -27.05 -34.56 2.96
N SER A 315 -27.15 -34.64 1.62
CA SER A 315 -26.29 -35.50 0.78
C SER A 315 -24.98 -34.85 0.35
N THR A 316 -24.73 -33.58 0.73
CA THR A 316 -23.51 -32.85 0.37
C THR A 316 -22.61 -32.62 1.57
N PHE A 317 -21.30 -32.77 1.36
CA PHE A 317 -20.27 -32.53 2.37
C PHE A 317 -19.51 -31.27 2.02
N GLN A 318 -19.50 -30.31 2.96
CA GLN A 318 -18.89 -29.01 2.76
C GLN A 318 -17.67 -28.87 3.70
N PRO A 319 -16.45 -28.83 3.16
CA PRO A 319 -15.25 -28.61 3.96
C PRO A 319 -15.21 -27.16 4.47
N HIS A 320 -14.83 -27.00 5.73
CA HIS A 320 -14.67 -25.71 6.39
C HIS A 320 -13.38 -25.69 7.20
N THR A 321 -12.84 -24.49 7.41
CA THR A 321 -11.75 -24.20 8.34
C THR A 321 -12.24 -23.23 9.41
N ILE A 322 -12.05 -23.61 10.67
CA ILE A 322 -12.32 -22.79 11.86
C ILE A 322 -10.98 -22.20 12.33
N MET A 323 -10.88 -20.89 12.28
CA MET A 323 -9.73 -20.12 12.73
C MET A 323 -9.68 -20.07 14.27
N ARG A 324 -8.55 -19.65 14.84
CA ARG A 324 -8.37 -19.57 16.31
C ARG A 324 -9.19 -18.45 16.93
N ASP A 325 -9.44 -17.38 16.18
CA ASP A 325 -10.32 -16.27 16.55
C ASP A 325 -11.83 -16.60 16.44
N GLY A 326 -12.19 -17.84 16.08
CA GLY A 326 -13.57 -18.30 15.97
C GLY A 326 -14.20 -18.09 14.58
N ARG A 327 -13.49 -17.51 13.61
CA ARG A 327 -14.03 -17.38 12.24
C ARG A 327 -14.18 -18.74 11.58
N LEU A 328 -15.33 -18.95 10.95
CA LEU A 328 -15.66 -20.15 10.18
C LEU A 328 -15.64 -19.80 8.69
N PHE A 329 -14.78 -20.46 7.92
CA PHE A 329 -14.68 -20.27 6.47
C PHE A 329 -15.00 -21.57 5.75
N ARG A 330 -15.78 -21.49 4.67
CA ARG A 330 -15.97 -22.59 3.72
C ARG A 330 -14.76 -22.64 2.79
N ASP A 331 -14.07 -23.79 2.76
CA ASP A 331 -12.83 -23.95 2.02
C ASP A 331 -13.07 -23.61 0.52
N GLU A 332 -12.19 -22.79 -0.08
CA GLU A 332 -12.21 -22.32 -1.48
C GLU A 332 -13.44 -21.50 -1.92
N LYS A 333 -14.41 -21.28 -1.02
CA LYS A 333 -15.67 -20.60 -1.32
C LYS A 333 -15.94 -19.42 -0.42
N VAL A 334 -14.89 -18.66 -0.11
CA VAL A 334 -14.98 -17.44 0.69
C VAL A 334 -14.28 -16.28 -0.02
N LEU A 335 -14.90 -15.11 0.02
CA LEU A 335 -14.34 -13.82 -0.34
C LEU A 335 -14.02 -13.05 0.95
N LEU A 336 -12.74 -12.79 1.18
CA LEU A 336 -12.29 -11.91 2.25
C LEU A 336 -12.13 -10.50 1.71
N HIS A 337 -12.94 -9.58 2.20
CA HIS A 337 -12.90 -8.18 1.82
C HIS A 337 -12.17 -7.34 2.87
N LYS A 338 -11.04 -6.76 2.47
CA LYS A 338 -10.34 -5.73 3.24
C LYS A 338 -10.84 -4.35 2.83
N LEU A 339 -11.50 -3.66 3.76
CA LEU A 339 -11.90 -2.27 3.58
C LEU A 339 -10.82 -1.34 4.16
N SER A 340 -10.47 -0.28 3.44
CA SER A 340 -9.53 0.74 3.88
C SER A 340 -10.22 2.10 3.94
N THR A 341 -10.01 2.83 5.04
CA THR A 341 -10.58 4.15 5.30
C THR A 341 -9.53 5.08 5.90
N GLY A 342 -9.77 6.38 5.82
CA GLY A 342 -8.89 7.40 6.37
C GLY A 342 -8.69 8.57 5.42
N GLN A 343 -7.44 9.02 5.30
CA GLN A 343 -7.08 10.21 4.53
C GLN A 343 -6.17 9.89 3.34
N SER A 344 -5.41 10.88 2.86
CA SER A 344 -4.60 10.79 1.64
C SER A 344 -3.64 9.59 1.61
N LEU A 345 -3.10 9.17 2.75
CA LEU A 345 -2.27 7.97 2.79
C LEU A 345 -3.05 6.67 2.55
N ALA A 346 -4.35 6.61 2.86
CA ALA A 346 -5.19 5.45 2.48
C ALA A 346 -5.40 5.36 0.97
N LEU A 347 -5.44 6.52 0.28
CA LEU A 347 -5.61 6.63 -1.16
C LEU A 347 -4.36 6.22 -1.96
N GLY A 348 -3.25 5.97 -1.28
CA GLY A 348 -1.97 5.70 -1.90
C GLY A 348 -1.28 6.97 -2.39
N SER A 349 -0.02 6.84 -2.76
CA SER A 349 0.75 7.94 -3.31
C SER A 349 1.88 7.46 -4.22
N ARG A 350 2.31 8.35 -5.13
CA ARG A 350 3.39 8.21 -6.11
C ARG A 350 3.70 6.75 -6.44
N GLY A 351 3.06 6.28 -7.51
CA GLY A 351 3.25 4.96 -8.05
C GLY A 351 4.71 4.69 -8.40
N ILE A 352 4.99 3.46 -8.79
CA ILE A 352 6.35 3.04 -9.10
C ILE A 352 6.83 3.83 -10.32
N VAL A 353 7.93 4.56 -10.15
CA VAL A 353 8.55 5.35 -11.23
C VAL A 353 9.37 4.38 -12.09
N PRO A 354 9.04 4.22 -13.38
CA PRO A 354 9.85 3.41 -14.28
C PRO A 354 11.23 4.06 -14.52
N ASP A 355 12.21 3.27 -14.90
CA ASP A 355 13.51 3.77 -15.35
C ASP A 355 13.36 4.59 -16.66
N PRO A 356 14.42 5.27 -17.13
CA PRO A 356 14.38 6.03 -18.38
C PRO A 356 13.97 5.24 -19.64
N ASN A 357 13.96 3.90 -19.58
CA ASN A 357 13.54 3.01 -20.66
C ASN A 357 12.08 2.56 -20.51
N GLY A 358 11.36 3.04 -19.50
CA GLY A 358 9.99 2.60 -19.20
C GLY A 358 9.91 1.28 -18.43
N GLU A 359 11.04 0.75 -17.95
CA GLU A 359 11.13 -0.55 -17.29
C GLU A 359 11.20 -0.40 -15.75
N PHE A 360 10.58 -1.33 -15.04
CA PHE A 360 10.61 -1.35 -13.58
C PHE A 360 11.82 -2.16 -13.10
N VAL A 361 12.81 -1.50 -12.52
CA VAL A 361 14.04 -2.13 -12.00
C VAL A 361 14.19 -1.85 -10.50
N ILE A 362 14.17 -2.91 -9.68
CA ILE A 362 14.40 -2.80 -8.22
C ILE A 362 15.57 -3.72 -7.84
N GLN A 363 16.64 -3.16 -7.26
CA GLN A 363 17.86 -3.89 -6.91
C GLN A 363 18.43 -4.77 -8.05
N GLY A 364 18.37 -4.29 -9.30
CA GLY A 364 18.83 -5.03 -10.47
C GLY A 364 17.88 -6.12 -10.98
N ILE A 365 16.76 -6.36 -10.29
CA ILE A 365 15.70 -7.29 -10.72
C ILE A 365 14.76 -6.57 -11.69
N ARG A 366 14.58 -7.15 -12.88
CA ARG A 366 13.67 -6.68 -13.93
C ARG A 366 12.47 -7.62 -14.03
N GLY A 367 11.23 -7.11 -14.05
CA GLY A 367 10.03 -7.91 -14.35
C GLY A 367 8.71 -7.40 -13.76
N ASN A 368 7.66 -8.23 -13.86
CA ASN A 368 6.32 -8.05 -13.25
C ASN A 368 6.35 -8.13 -11.70
N LEU A 369 7.34 -7.50 -11.06
CA LEU A 369 7.36 -7.32 -9.61
C LEU A 369 6.18 -6.45 -9.15
N VAL A 370 5.65 -5.66 -10.08
CA VAL A 370 4.83 -4.50 -9.81
C VAL A 370 3.35 -4.72 -10.07
N SER A 371 2.60 -3.93 -9.32
CA SER A 371 1.16 -3.80 -9.14
C SER A 371 0.26 -3.20 -10.26
N PRO A 372 0.75 -2.64 -11.40
CA PRO A 372 -0.11 -2.08 -12.46
C PRO A 372 -1.09 -3.08 -13.06
N LYS A 373 -0.78 -4.36 -12.90
CA LYS A 373 -1.54 -5.49 -13.43
C LYS A 373 -1.64 -6.54 -12.33
N ALA A 374 -2.77 -7.23 -12.29
CA ALA A 374 -2.90 -8.41 -11.46
C ALA A 374 -1.75 -9.39 -11.76
N PRO A 375 -1.06 -9.91 -10.73
CA PRO A 375 -0.02 -10.90 -10.91
C PRO A 375 -0.50 -12.11 -11.71
N ALA A 376 0.36 -12.67 -12.54
CA ALA A 376 0.03 -13.84 -13.34
C ALA A 376 -0.49 -14.99 -12.44
N GLY A 377 -1.64 -15.56 -12.80
CA GLY A 377 -2.31 -16.63 -12.03
C GLY A 377 -3.15 -16.16 -10.85
N TYR A 378 -3.30 -14.84 -10.64
CA TYR A 378 -4.07 -14.23 -9.55
C TYR A 378 -5.19 -13.29 -10.02
N ALA A 379 -5.34 -13.04 -11.33
CA ALA A 379 -6.37 -12.13 -11.88
C ALA A 379 -7.81 -12.60 -11.61
N ASP A 380 -8.01 -13.89 -11.43
CA ASP A 380 -9.26 -14.55 -11.07
C ASP A 380 -9.43 -14.72 -9.55
N LYS A 381 -8.54 -14.15 -8.74
CA LYS A 381 -8.52 -14.36 -7.28
C LYS A 381 -8.36 -13.12 -6.44
N LEU A 382 -7.74 -12.09 -6.99
CA LEU A 382 -7.48 -10.83 -6.33
C LEU A 382 -8.24 -9.74 -7.06
N TRP A 383 -9.17 -9.12 -6.36
CA TRP A 383 -10.18 -8.28 -6.96
C TRP A 383 -10.29 -6.91 -6.32
N THR A 384 -10.89 -6.00 -7.06
CA THR A 384 -11.41 -4.72 -6.61
C THR A 384 -12.84 -4.56 -7.11
N LEU A 385 -13.56 -3.58 -6.55
CA LEU A 385 -14.73 -3.05 -7.23
C LEU A 385 -14.31 -2.27 -8.49
N ALA A 386 -15.28 -1.91 -9.32
CA ALA A 386 -14.98 -1.23 -10.58
C ALA A 386 -14.25 0.10 -10.35
N GLY A 387 -13.16 0.28 -11.12
CA GLY A 387 -12.32 1.46 -11.04
C GLY A 387 -11.01 1.24 -10.28
N GLY A 388 -10.78 0.06 -9.66
CA GLY A 388 -9.55 -0.27 -8.95
C GLY A 388 -9.69 -0.22 -7.42
N PRO A 389 -8.57 -0.22 -6.67
CA PRO A 389 -8.60 -0.19 -5.21
C PRO A 389 -9.32 1.02 -4.63
N ARG A 390 -9.44 2.11 -5.40
CA ARG A 390 -10.26 3.29 -5.11
C ARG A 390 -11.45 3.29 -6.06
N PRO A 391 -12.56 2.63 -5.71
CA PRO A 391 -13.66 2.46 -6.64
C PRO A 391 -14.23 3.82 -7.03
N ALA A 392 -14.29 4.12 -8.33
CA ALA A 392 -14.80 5.38 -8.85
C ALA A 392 -16.28 5.28 -9.29
N ALA A 393 -16.77 4.06 -9.49
CA ALA A 393 -18.14 3.77 -9.89
C ALA A 393 -18.51 2.35 -9.46
N TRP A 394 -18.86 2.15 -8.17
CA TRP A 394 -19.25 0.83 -7.66
C TRP A 394 -20.77 0.62 -7.62
N GLU A 395 -21.55 1.70 -7.51
CA GLU A 395 -23.01 1.60 -7.46
C GLU A 395 -23.55 1.02 -8.77
N GLY A 396 -24.38 -0.02 -8.65
CA GLY A 396 -24.94 -0.73 -9.81
C GLY A 396 -23.97 -1.70 -10.50
N THR A 397 -22.73 -1.86 -10.01
CA THR A 397 -21.81 -2.86 -10.57
C THR A 397 -22.24 -4.28 -10.18
N THR A 398 -22.09 -5.21 -11.12
CA THR A 398 -22.51 -6.62 -10.96
C THR A 398 -21.36 -7.60 -11.02
N ALA A 399 -20.12 -7.12 -11.16
CA ALA A 399 -18.93 -7.95 -11.29
C ALA A 399 -17.70 -7.25 -10.69
N PHE A 400 -16.74 -8.07 -10.24
CA PHE A 400 -15.45 -7.60 -9.78
C PHE A 400 -14.45 -7.41 -10.93
N GLU A 401 -13.47 -6.53 -10.72
CA GLU A 401 -12.32 -6.37 -11.61
C GLU A 401 -11.07 -7.00 -10.99
N ALA A 402 -10.17 -7.51 -11.84
CA ALA A 402 -8.85 -7.94 -11.38
C ALA A 402 -8.07 -6.76 -10.77
N VAL A 403 -7.44 -6.98 -9.62
CA VAL A 403 -6.69 -5.93 -8.92
C VAL A 403 -5.61 -5.31 -9.81
N ARG A 404 -5.54 -3.99 -9.78
CA ARG A 404 -4.48 -3.19 -10.42
C ARG A 404 -4.29 -1.90 -9.64
N GLU A 405 -3.05 -1.58 -9.28
CA GLU A 405 -2.71 -0.25 -8.73
C GLU A 405 -2.60 0.78 -9.84
N TYR A 406 -2.58 2.05 -9.46
CA TYR A 406 -2.47 3.16 -10.40
C TYR A 406 -1.00 3.51 -10.63
N VAL A 407 -0.62 3.61 -11.91
CA VAL A 407 0.78 3.80 -12.33
C VAL A 407 1.22 5.24 -12.47
N ALA A 408 0.29 6.19 -12.42
CA ALA A 408 0.58 7.60 -12.64
C ALA A 408 -0.26 8.49 -11.71
N GLY A 409 0.25 9.69 -11.46
CA GLY A 409 -0.39 10.70 -10.62
C GLY A 409 0.01 10.65 -9.14
N VAL A 410 -0.47 11.63 -8.38
CA VAL A 410 -0.23 11.79 -6.94
C VAL A 410 -0.96 10.75 -6.09
N LEU A 411 -1.88 10.00 -6.68
CA LEU A 411 -2.60 8.89 -6.05
C LEU A 411 -2.22 7.60 -6.79
N GLY A 412 -1.03 7.08 -6.52
CA GLY A 412 -0.44 5.96 -7.25
C GLY A 412 -0.62 4.61 -6.55
N GLU A 413 0.46 4.13 -5.94
CA GLU A 413 0.50 2.82 -5.27
C GLU A 413 -0.29 2.85 -3.95
N THR A 414 -1.20 1.89 -3.76
CA THR A 414 -1.84 1.60 -2.47
C THR A 414 -1.30 0.30 -1.86
N PRO A 415 -1.60 -0.02 -0.59
CA PRO A 415 -1.26 -1.32 -0.01
C PRO A 415 -2.03 -2.53 -0.58
N ALA A 416 -3.03 -2.31 -1.43
CA ALA A 416 -4.05 -3.32 -1.74
C ALA A 416 -3.46 -4.59 -2.35
N THR A 417 -2.67 -4.44 -3.41
CA THR A 417 -2.10 -5.59 -4.14
C THR A 417 -1.10 -6.37 -3.29
N SER A 418 -0.24 -5.68 -2.53
CA SER A 418 0.79 -6.35 -1.72
C SER A 418 0.18 -7.07 -0.51
N TYR A 419 -0.81 -6.46 0.15
CA TYR A 419 -1.60 -7.07 1.23
C TYR A 419 -2.30 -8.34 0.75
N MET A 420 -3.09 -8.25 -0.33
CA MET A 420 -3.90 -9.38 -0.81
C MET A 420 -3.02 -10.56 -1.24
N LEU A 421 -1.89 -10.29 -1.88
CA LEU A 421 -0.91 -11.32 -2.23
C LEU A 421 -0.29 -11.98 -1.01
N ALA A 422 0.17 -11.18 -0.04
CA ALA A 422 0.82 -11.70 1.16
C ALA A 422 -0.15 -12.58 1.98
N MET A 423 -1.39 -12.13 2.15
CA MET A 423 -2.44 -12.85 2.86
C MET A 423 -2.82 -14.15 2.13
N ARG A 424 -3.09 -14.07 0.83
CA ARG A 424 -3.50 -15.25 0.04
C ARG A 424 -2.39 -16.29 -0.06
N LYS A 425 -1.14 -15.88 -0.29
CA LYS A 425 0.00 -16.80 -0.34
C LYS A 425 0.25 -17.50 1.00
N TRP A 426 -0.03 -16.82 2.11
CA TRP A 426 0.03 -17.47 3.41
C TRP A 426 -1.02 -18.57 3.48
N HIS A 427 -2.29 -18.27 3.17
CA HIS A 427 -3.37 -19.27 3.13
C HIS A 427 -3.02 -20.45 2.21
N GLU A 428 -2.54 -20.22 0.99
CA GLU A 428 -2.13 -21.29 0.05
C GLU A 428 -1.09 -22.26 0.62
N ARG A 429 -0.25 -21.80 1.57
CA ARG A 429 0.80 -22.61 2.19
C ARG A 429 0.38 -23.23 3.53
N THR A 430 -0.63 -22.67 4.21
CA THR A 430 -0.90 -22.99 5.63
C THR A 430 -2.31 -23.45 5.92
N SER A 431 -3.30 -23.13 5.09
CA SER A 431 -4.70 -23.47 5.34
C SER A 431 -5.45 -23.89 4.08
N SER A 432 -6.54 -24.62 4.25
CA SER A 432 -7.42 -25.03 3.14
C SER A 432 -8.43 -23.95 2.74
N VAL A 433 -8.39 -22.79 3.40
CA VAL A 433 -9.33 -21.68 3.13
C VAL A 433 -9.18 -21.18 1.70
N SER A 434 -7.93 -21.01 1.23
CA SER A 434 -7.58 -20.49 -0.12
C SER A 434 -8.53 -19.38 -0.61
N PRO A 435 -8.68 -18.29 0.16
CA PRO A 435 -9.73 -17.30 -0.07
C PRO A 435 -9.54 -16.56 -1.40
N GLN A 436 -10.65 -16.10 -1.95
CA GLN A 436 -10.64 -14.98 -2.88
C GLN A 436 -10.48 -13.69 -2.06
N MET A 437 -9.80 -12.69 -2.61
CA MET A 437 -9.52 -11.45 -1.91
C MET A 437 -10.17 -10.28 -2.64
N LEU A 438 -10.80 -9.40 -1.88
CA LEU A 438 -11.28 -8.10 -2.35
C LEU A 438 -10.63 -7.00 -1.52
N TYR A 439 -10.25 -5.90 -2.17
CA TYR A 439 -9.81 -4.69 -1.48
C TYR A 439 -10.57 -3.49 -2.00
N SER A 440 -11.02 -2.62 -1.10
CA SER A 440 -11.60 -1.32 -1.44
C SER A 440 -11.11 -0.23 -0.49
N VAL A 441 -10.99 0.98 -1.03
CA VAL A 441 -10.60 2.19 -0.32
C VAL A 441 -11.73 3.20 -0.42
N SER A 442 -12.20 3.68 0.73
CA SER A 442 -13.06 4.86 0.84
C SER A 442 -12.43 5.83 1.83
N ALA A 443 -11.78 6.86 1.30
CA ALA A 443 -10.99 7.82 2.07
C ALA A 443 -11.05 9.21 1.43
N LEU A 444 -10.74 10.25 2.21
CA LEU A 444 -10.74 11.63 1.74
C LEU A 444 -9.45 12.35 2.13
N GLY A 445 -8.72 12.84 1.13
CA GLY A 445 -7.44 13.52 1.33
C GLY A 445 -7.55 14.75 2.24
N GLY A 446 -6.51 14.99 3.05
CA GLY A 446 -6.40 16.21 3.86
C GLY A 446 -7.49 16.40 4.93
N THR A 447 -8.24 15.35 5.26
CA THR A 447 -9.46 15.48 6.07
C THR A 447 -9.29 14.92 7.46
N ALA A 448 -9.72 15.71 8.46
CA ALA A 448 -9.86 15.34 9.86
C ALA A 448 -10.94 14.26 10.08
N TYR A 449 -10.90 13.57 11.22
CA TYR A 449 -11.87 12.50 11.54
C TYR A 449 -13.34 12.93 11.37
N ALA A 450 -13.67 14.17 11.76
CA ALA A 450 -15.01 14.73 11.64
C ALA A 450 -15.58 14.72 10.21
N GLY A 451 -14.71 14.83 9.18
CA GLY A 451 -15.13 14.84 7.77
C GLY A 451 -15.24 13.45 7.13
N ILE A 452 -14.92 12.38 7.85
CA ILE A 452 -14.92 10.99 7.33
C ILE A 452 -15.61 9.97 8.25
N LYS A 453 -16.12 10.41 9.41
CA LYS A 453 -16.85 9.56 10.36
C LYS A 453 -18.26 9.20 9.88
N LYS A 454 -18.97 8.38 10.65
CA LYS A 454 -20.38 8.01 10.36
C LYS A 454 -21.25 9.25 10.15
N GLY A 455 -22.10 9.20 9.12
CA GLY A 455 -22.91 10.33 8.65
C GLY A 455 -22.27 11.17 7.54
N THR A 456 -21.01 10.91 7.17
CA THR A 456 -20.32 11.58 6.05
C THR A 456 -20.44 10.79 4.75
N ALA A 457 -20.21 11.45 3.61
CA ALA A 457 -20.20 10.78 2.30
C ALA A 457 -19.14 9.67 2.23
N THR A 458 -17.93 9.89 2.76
CA THR A 458 -16.84 8.90 2.76
C THR A 458 -17.25 7.62 3.52
N TYR A 459 -17.90 7.77 4.67
CA TYR A 459 -18.39 6.62 5.43
C TYR A 459 -19.53 5.91 4.70
N THR A 460 -20.53 6.65 4.21
CA THR A 460 -21.65 6.09 3.44
C THR A 460 -21.16 5.32 2.21
N ASN A 461 -20.16 5.84 1.49
CA ASN A 461 -19.54 5.17 0.35
C ASN A 461 -18.88 3.85 0.77
N ALA A 462 -18.15 3.84 1.89
CA ALA A 462 -17.51 2.63 2.41
C ALA A 462 -18.54 1.52 2.70
N ILE A 463 -19.67 1.88 3.31
CA ILE A 463 -20.77 0.95 3.63
C ILE A 463 -21.49 0.49 2.35
N SER A 464 -21.70 1.39 1.37
CA SER A 464 -22.27 1.06 0.05
C SER A 464 -21.38 0.07 -0.72
N GLN A 465 -20.06 0.24 -0.66
CA GLN A 465 -19.08 -0.71 -1.23
C GLN A 465 -19.20 -2.10 -0.57
N VAL A 466 -19.37 -2.17 0.76
CA VAL A 466 -19.57 -3.44 1.48
C VAL A 466 -20.85 -4.14 1.04
N THR A 467 -21.97 -3.40 0.92
CA THR A 467 -23.26 -3.95 0.45
C THR A 467 -23.16 -4.47 -0.99
N THR A 468 -22.54 -3.69 -1.87
CA THR A 468 -22.35 -4.07 -3.29
C THR A 468 -21.48 -5.31 -3.41
N ALA A 469 -20.34 -5.34 -2.73
CA ALA A 469 -19.43 -6.47 -2.73
C ALA A 469 -20.07 -7.76 -2.22
N LYS A 470 -20.91 -7.67 -1.17
CA LYS A 470 -21.69 -8.81 -0.69
C LYS A 470 -22.60 -9.37 -1.78
N SER A 471 -23.37 -8.52 -2.44
CA SER A 471 -24.29 -8.94 -3.50
C SER A 471 -23.57 -9.64 -4.66
N ILE A 472 -22.43 -9.10 -5.11
CA ILE A 472 -21.62 -9.73 -6.17
C ILE A 472 -21.08 -11.08 -5.69
N ALA A 473 -20.53 -11.17 -4.47
CA ALA A 473 -19.98 -12.42 -3.93
C ALA A 473 -21.04 -13.53 -3.84
N GLU A 474 -22.25 -13.19 -3.39
CA GLU A 474 -23.38 -14.11 -3.32
C GLU A 474 -23.80 -14.61 -4.71
N SER A 475 -23.80 -13.75 -5.73
CA SER A 475 -24.07 -14.14 -7.12
C SER A 475 -23.04 -15.15 -7.68
N MET A 476 -21.82 -15.13 -7.12
CA MET A 476 -20.72 -16.04 -7.44
C MET A 476 -20.71 -17.31 -6.57
N GLY A 477 -21.63 -17.42 -5.60
CA GLY A 477 -21.70 -18.54 -4.65
C GLY A 477 -20.59 -18.54 -3.58
N LEU A 478 -19.99 -17.38 -3.31
CA LEU A 478 -18.94 -17.18 -2.31
C LEU A 478 -19.55 -16.68 -0.98
N ASP A 479 -19.04 -17.18 0.15
CA ASP A 479 -19.30 -16.57 1.46
C ASP A 479 -18.56 -15.25 1.54
N TYR A 480 -19.26 -14.19 1.93
CA TYR A 480 -18.67 -12.86 2.04
C TYR A 480 -18.34 -12.51 3.49
N VAL A 481 -17.09 -12.16 3.77
CA VAL A 481 -16.64 -11.77 5.11
C VAL A 481 -15.73 -10.54 5.02
N VAL A 482 -15.92 -9.60 5.94
CA VAL A 482 -15.02 -8.46 6.15
C VAL A 482 -14.22 -8.73 7.44
N PRO A 483 -13.05 -9.38 7.38
CA PRO A 483 -12.30 -9.77 8.59
C PRO A 483 -11.69 -8.55 9.31
N SER A 484 -11.44 -7.47 8.60
CA SER A 484 -10.71 -6.33 9.13
C SER A 484 -10.93 -5.07 8.31
N ILE A 485 -10.60 -3.93 8.93
CA ILE A 485 -10.53 -2.63 8.28
C ILE A 485 -9.14 -2.03 8.47
N SER A 486 -8.59 -1.37 7.46
CA SER A 486 -7.41 -0.51 7.60
C SER A 486 -7.88 0.90 7.94
N ILE A 487 -7.38 1.50 9.02
CA ILE A 487 -7.59 2.93 9.32
C ILE A 487 -6.24 3.63 9.17
N VAL A 488 -6.09 4.41 8.10
CA VAL A 488 -4.87 5.15 7.78
C VAL A 488 -5.14 6.64 7.92
N HIS A 489 -4.96 7.15 9.13
CA HIS A 489 -5.32 8.53 9.49
C HIS A 489 -4.51 9.09 10.65
N GLY A 490 -4.48 10.41 10.72
CA GLY A 490 -3.97 11.20 11.83
C GLY A 490 -3.22 12.43 11.35
N GLU A 491 -2.65 12.39 10.14
CA GLU A 491 -1.77 13.43 9.59
C GLU A 491 -2.48 14.77 9.36
N SER A 492 -3.81 14.76 9.22
CA SER A 492 -4.64 15.97 9.15
C SER A 492 -5.31 16.36 10.47
N GLN A 493 -5.06 15.63 11.56
CA GLN A 493 -5.53 16.06 12.88
C GLN A 493 -4.63 17.14 13.46
N SER A 494 -5.24 18.31 13.65
CA SER A 494 -4.67 19.44 14.39
C SER A 494 -5.43 19.63 15.71
N SER A 495 -4.78 20.27 16.68
CA SER A 495 -5.39 20.70 17.95
C SER A 495 -6.16 19.62 18.72
N THR A 496 -5.80 18.35 18.51
CA THR A 496 -6.46 17.18 19.08
C THR A 496 -5.56 16.58 20.15
N THR A 497 -6.08 16.42 21.37
CA THR A 497 -5.34 15.80 22.46
C THR A 497 -5.22 14.29 22.27
N GLN A 498 -4.27 13.67 22.96
CA GLN A 498 -4.10 12.21 22.94
C GLN A 498 -5.40 11.48 23.30
N ALA A 499 -6.05 11.87 24.41
CA ALA A 499 -7.30 11.26 24.87
C ALA A 499 -8.45 11.42 23.86
N GLN A 500 -8.57 12.58 23.23
CA GLN A 500 -9.57 12.82 22.19
C GLN A 500 -9.36 11.88 21.00
N TYR A 501 -8.13 11.71 20.53
CA TYR A 501 -7.87 10.83 19.38
C TYR A 501 -8.02 9.34 19.71
N VAL A 502 -7.76 8.92 20.95
CA VAL A 502 -8.09 7.56 21.43
C VAL A 502 -9.61 7.33 21.35
N ALA A 503 -10.41 8.29 21.84
CA ALA A 503 -11.87 8.22 21.77
C ALA A 503 -12.38 8.19 20.32
N MET A 504 -11.82 9.02 19.44
CA MET A 504 -12.15 9.01 18.00
C MET A 504 -11.89 7.65 17.35
N GLN A 505 -10.73 7.02 17.62
CA GLN A 505 -10.43 5.70 17.06
C GLN A 505 -11.37 4.62 17.59
N ALA A 506 -11.79 4.70 18.85
CA ALA A 506 -12.76 3.78 19.44
C ALA A 506 -14.16 3.94 18.82
N GLU A 507 -14.65 5.18 18.65
CA GLU A 507 -15.89 5.50 17.93
C GLU A 507 -15.83 4.93 16.49
N TRP A 508 -14.73 5.18 15.80
CA TRP A 508 -14.55 4.79 14.40
C TRP A 508 -14.65 3.28 14.15
N ILE A 509 -13.95 2.46 14.95
CA ILE A 509 -14.06 1.00 14.80
C ILE A 509 -15.43 0.48 15.22
N ALA A 510 -16.02 1.03 16.30
CA ALA A 510 -17.33 0.60 16.78
C ALA A 510 -18.43 0.83 15.73
N ASP A 511 -18.41 1.98 15.06
CA ASP A 511 -19.35 2.32 13.98
C ASP A 511 -19.26 1.32 12.82
N TYR A 512 -18.05 1.07 12.31
CA TYR A 512 -17.86 0.11 11.23
C TYR A 512 -18.23 -1.32 11.65
N GLN A 513 -17.91 -1.74 12.87
CA GLN A 513 -18.30 -3.06 13.36
C GLN A 513 -19.82 -3.22 13.38
N ALA A 514 -20.55 -2.21 13.88
CA ALA A 514 -22.01 -2.25 13.92
C ALA A 514 -22.62 -2.38 12.52
N ASP A 515 -22.23 -1.51 11.59
CA ASP A 515 -22.87 -1.47 10.27
C ASP A 515 -22.41 -2.64 9.37
N ILE A 516 -21.13 -3.01 9.42
CA ILE A 516 -20.62 -4.15 8.63
C ILE A 516 -21.23 -5.45 9.11
N THR A 517 -21.32 -5.70 10.42
CA THR A 517 -21.94 -6.95 10.91
C THR A 517 -23.44 -6.99 10.63
N ALA A 518 -24.13 -5.85 10.67
CA ALA A 518 -25.53 -5.77 10.25
C ALA A 518 -25.71 -6.15 8.76
N ILE A 519 -24.77 -5.76 7.89
CA ILE A 519 -24.82 -6.11 6.47
C ILE A 519 -24.41 -7.56 6.22
N THR A 520 -23.29 -8.01 6.80
CA THR A 520 -22.69 -9.30 6.47
C THR A 520 -23.34 -10.46 7.21
N GLY A 521 -23.82 -10.23 8.44
CA GLY A 521 -24.27 -11.29 9.35
C GLY A 521 -23.11 -12.09 9.97
N GLN A 522 -21.86 -11.63 9.82
CA GLN A 522 -20.70 -12.32 10.37
C GLN A 522 -20.69 -12.26 11.91
N VAL A 523 -20.36 -13.37 12.56
CA VAL A 523 -20.33 -13.47 14.04
C VAL A 523 -19.14 -12.73 14.63
N VAL A 524 -17.97 -12.86 14.01
CA VAL A 524 -16.74 -12.20 14.48
C VAL A 524 -16.63 -10.84 13.79
N PRO A 525 -16.80 -9.71 14.50
CA PRO A 525 -16.74 -8.38 13.91
C PRO A 525 -15.35 -8.08 13.32
N PRO A 526 -15.23 -7.12 12.38
CA PRO A 526 -13.94 -6.71 11.84
C PRO A 526 -13.05 -6.09 12.94
N ILE A 527 -11.74 -6.24 12.82
CA ILE A 527 -10.73 -5.58 13.66
C ILE A 527 -10.07 -4.46 12.86
N ALA A 528 -9.80 -3.31 13.50
CA ALA A 528 -9.04 -2.22 12.90
C ALA A 528 -7.54 -2.50 12.93
N PHE A 529 -6.88 -2.31 11.79
CA PHE A 529 -5.44 -2.25 11.66
C PHE A 529 -5.02 -0.81 11.40
N ILE A 530 -4.16 -0.27 12.27
CA ILE A 530 -3.62 1.08 12.17
C ILE A 530 -2.10 1.04 11.99
N SER A 531 -1.55 2.11 11.45
CA SER A 531 -0.10 2.32 11.35
C SER A 531 0.25 3.65 11.99
N GLN A 532 1.32 3.67 12.79
CA GLN A 532 1.67 4.87 13.56
C GLN A 532 2.17 5.96 12.61
N MET A 533 1.42 7.06 12.53
CA MET A 533 1.85 8.28 11.86
C MET A 533 2.81 9.05 12.77
N LEU A 534 3.68 9.88 12.20
CA LEU A 534 4.64 10.69 12.99
C LEU A 534 4.71 12.15 12.54
N THR A 535 3.62 12.60 11.94
CA THR A 535 3.39 13.98 11.52
C THR A 535 3.15 14.85 12.76
N GLY A 536 3.67 16.08 12.74
CA GLY A 536 3.39 17.08 13.78
C GLY A 536 4.23 18.33 13.59
N ASP A 537 3.80 19.43 14.20
CA ASP A 537 4.50 20.71 14.09
C ASP A 537 5.88 20.65 14.75
N PRO A 538 6.92 21.24 14.13
CA PRO A 538 8.20 21.48 14.80
C PRO A 538 8.00 22.23 16.12
N GLY A 539 8.84 21.94 17.09
CA GLY A 539 8.77 22.46 18.46
C GLY A 539 7.83 21.69 19.38
N THR A 540 7.08 20.70 18.88
CA THR A 540 6.09 19.95 19.70
C THR A 540 6.34 18.45 19.72
N ILE A 541 5.85 17.79 20.78
CA ILE A 541 5.70 16.34 20.84
C ILE A 541 4.32 15.99 20.27
N PRO A 542 4.24 15.28 19.12
CA PRO A 542 2.95 15.00 18.49
C PRO A 542 2.12 14.01 19.33
N GLN A 543 0.87 14.38 19.59
CA GLN A 543 -0.04 13.63 20.47
C GLN A 543 -0.69 12.42 19.78
N ILE A 544 -0.89 12.51 18.47
CA ILE A 544 -1.55 11.48 17.64
C ILE A 544 -0.78 10.14 17.60
N PRO A 545 0.55 10.08 17.38
CA PRO A 545 1.29 8.81 17.45
C PRO A 545 1.15 8.12 18.80
N LEU A 546 1.15 8.90 19.89
CA LEU A 546 0.98 8.39 21.25
C LEU A 546 -0.42 7.81 21.43
N ALA A 547 -1.45 8.51 20.92
CA ALA A 547 -2.84 8.03 20.93
C ALA A 547 -3.03 6.73 20.14
N GLN A 548 -2.33 6.56 19.01
CA GLN A 548 -2.39 5.31 18.23
C GLN A 548 -1.81 4.12 19.00
N LEU A 549 -0.66 4.30 19.66
CA LEU A 549 -0.08 3.26 20.52
C LEU A 549 -0.97 2.98 21.74
N GLN A 550 -1.56 4.02 22.35
CA GLN A 550 -2.49 3.86 23.46
C GLN A 550 -3.76 3.10 23.04
N ALA A 551 -4.39 3.49 21.92
CA ALA A 551 -5.58 2.81 21.39
C ALA A 551 -5.31 1.33 21.11
N HIS A 552 -4.13 1.00 20.59
CA HIS A 552 -3.69 -0.39 20.46
C HIS A 552 -3.57 -1.11 21.83
N ASN A 553 -3.06 -0.45 22.86
CA ASN A 553 -2.91 -1.09 24.17
C ASN A 553 -4.26 -1.31 24.88
N GLU A 554 -5.19 -0.37 24.74
CA GLU A 554 -6.42 -0.31 25.54
C GLU A 554 -7.64 -0.93 24.84
N ASN A 555 -7.67 -0.95 23.50
CA ASN A 555 -8.82 -1.43 22.75
C ASN A 555 -8.52 -2.78 22.05
N PRO A 556 -9.20 -3.89 22.38
CA PRO A 556 -8.96 -5.19 21.76
C PRO A 556 -9.28 -5.23 20.26
N SER A 557 -10.12 -4.34 19.75
CA SER A 557 -10.49 -4.22 18.34
C SER A 557 -9.57 -3.31 17.52
N ILE A 558 -8.51 -2.77 18.10
CA ILE A 558 -7.51 -1.95 17.40
C ILE A 558 -6.14 -2.61 17.51
N VAL A 559 -5.51 -2.85 16.36
CA VAL A 559 -4.18 -3.44 16.23
C VAL A 559 -3.28 -2.46 15.49
N MET A 560 -2.19 -2.03 16.14
CA MET A 560 -1.17 -1.25 15.48
C MET A 560 -0.11 -2.16 14.85
N VAL A 561 0.09 -1.99 13.55
CA VAL A 561 1.04 -2.79 12.75
C VAL A 561 2.48 -2.41 13.08
N GLY A 562 2.76 -1.10 13.17
CA GLY A 562 4.08 -0.53 13.44
C GLY A 562 4.16 0.93 12.95
N PRO A 563 5.33 1.58 13.08
CA PRO A 563 5.51 2.95 12.66
C PRO A 563 5.84 3.10 11.17
N LYS A 564 5.50 4.26 10.60
CA LYS A 564 5.76 4.56 9.18
C LYS A 564 7.09 5.28 8.92
N TYR A 565 7.84 5.68 9.95
CA TYR A 565 9.04 6.52 9.77
C TYR A 565 10.17 5.83 9.00
N ALA A 566 10.19 4.50 8.97
CA ALA A 566 11.27 3.72 8.38
C ALA A 566 11.19 3.61 6.85
N TYR A 567 10.09 4.08 6.26
CA TYR A 567 9.85 3.97 4.83
C TYR A 567 10.27 5.25 4.09
N PRO A 568 10.58 5.14 2.79
CA PRO A 568 10.94 6.31 2.00
C PRO A 568 9.70 7.15 1.67
N TYR A 569 9.87 8.47 1.65
CA TYR A 569 8.81 9.46 1.43
C TYR A 569 9.02 10.24 0.13
N PHE A 570 7.93 10.66 -0.50
CA PHE A 570 8.01 11.52 -1.68
C PHE A 570 7.93 13.00 -1.31
N ASP A 571 7.14 13.32 -0.29
CA ASP A 571 6.93 14.64 0.27
C ASP A 571 6.95 14.57 1.81
N THR A 572 6.32 15.54 2.47
CA THR A 572 6.25 15.62 3.93
C THR A 572 5.39 14.52 4.55
N TYR A 573 4.44 13.93 3.84
CA TYR A 573 3.39 13.11 4.47
C TYR A 573 3.27 11.72 3.88
N HIS A 574 3.61 11.53 2.62
CA HIS A 574 3.26 10.35 1.87
C HIS A 574 4.49 9.55 1.47
N MET A 575 4.38 8.24 1.66
CA MET A 575 5.44 7.31 1.29
C MET A 575 5.58 7.18 -0.23
N LEU A 576 6.74 6.72 -0.68
CA LEU A 576 6.90 6.16 -2.02
C LEU A 576 6.30 4.75 -2.06
N ALA A 577 6.07 4.22 -3.27
CA ALA A 577 5.52 2.88 -3.49
C ALA A 577 6.17 1.76 -2.64
N ALA A 578 7.49 1.83 -2.42
CA ALA A 578 8.21 0.89 -1.56
C ALA A 578 7.62 0.80 -0.14
N GLY A 579 7.23 1.95 0.44
CA GLY A 579 6.60 2.01 1.77
C GLY A 579 5.21 1.41 1.78
N TYR A 580 4.39 1.70 0.76
CA TYR A 580 3.05 1.14 0.62
C TYR A 580 3.05 -0.37 0.46
N VAL A 581 3.96 -0.90 -0.37
CA VAL A 581 4.11 -2.35 -0.57
C VAL A 581 4.46 -3.03 0.76
N LYS A 582 5.51 -2.55 1.45
CA LYS A 582 5.95 -3.12 2.73
C LYS A 582 4.89 -3.01 3.82
N MET A 583 4.15 -1.90 3.86
CA MET A 583 3.08 -1.73 4.84
C MET A 583 1.92 -2.69 4.61
N GLY A 584 1.51 -2.91 3.34
CA GLY A 584 0.48 -3.92 3.03
C GLY A 584 0.91 -5.34 3.41
N GLU A 585 2.18 -5.69 3.20
CA GLU A 585 2.72 -7.01 3.57
C GLU A 585 2.83 -7.19 5.10
N LEU A 586 3.25 -6.14 5.82
CA LEU A 586 3.29 -6.14 7.29
C LEU A 586 1.88 -6.19 7.89
N GLU A 587 0.92 -5.49 7.29
CA GLU A 587 -0.47 -5.55 7.73
C GLU A 587 -1.06 -6.95 7.51
N ALA A 588 -0.76 -7.60 6.37
CA ALA A 588 -1.14 -8.99 6.14
C ALA A 588 -0.51 -9.95 7.17
N ARG A 589 0.75 -9.71 7.58
CA ARG A 589 1.39 -10.45 8.67
C ARG A 589 0.68 -10.22 10.00
N ALA A 590 0.43 -8.97 10.37
CA ALA A 590 -0.25 -8.64 11.63
C ALA A 590 -1.65 -9.26 11.68
N GLU A 591 -2.36 -9.23 10.56
CA GLU A 591 -3.72 -9.75 10.45
C GLU A 591 -3.77 -11.27 10.56
N ARG A 592 -3.00 -11.99 9.74
CA ARG A 592 -3.01 -13.46 9.80
C ARG A 592 -2.59 -13.98 11.18
N LEU A 593 -1.59 -13.36 11.82
CA LEU A 593 -1.16 -13.74 13.17
C LEU A 593 -2.20 -13.37 14.22
N THR A 594 -2.93 -12.28 14.04
CA THR A 594 -4.09 -11.97 14.89
C THR A 594 -5.15 -13.07 14.80
N GLN A 595 -5.42 -13.58 13.60
CA GLN A 595 -6.40 -14.66 13.37
C GLN A 595 -5.99 -16.02 13.93
N VAL A 596 -4.68 -16.35 13.92
CA VAL A 596 -4.19 -17.69 14.34
C VAL A 596 -3.52 -17.74 15.70
N SER A 597 -3.05 -16.62 16.23
CA SER A 597 -2.18 -16.60 17.42
C SER A 597 -2.62 -15.61 18.49
N GLY A 598 -3.69 -14.84 18.25
CA GLY A 598 -4.15 -13.77 19.12
C GLY A 598 -3.53 -12.42 18.75
N LYS A 599 -3.98 -11.37 19.43
CA LYS A 599 -3.71 -9.96 19.06
C LYS A 599 -2.24 -9.68 18.77
N TRP A 600 -1.92 -9.31 17.52
CA TRP A 600 -0.59 -8.85 17.12
C TRP A 600 -0.10 -7.71 18.03
N GLN A 601 1.18 -7.71 18.37
CA GLN A 601 1.84 -6.61 19.06
C GLN A 601 2.90 -5.96 18.15
N PRO A 602 2.90 -4.63 17.98
CA PRO A 602 4.03 -3.96 17.36
C PRO A 602 5.24 -3.98 18.30
N LEU A 603 6.44 -3.67 17.79
CA LEU A 603 7.62 -3.51 18.63
C LEU A 603 7.46 -2.28 19.54
N LYS A 604 7.44 -2.51 20.85
CA LYS A 604 7.19 -1.48 21.86
C LYS A 604 7.96 -1.73 23.16
N VAL A 605 8.15 -0.67 23.93
CA VAL A 605 8.68 -0.74 25.30
C VAL A 605 7.60 -1.30 26.23
N MET A 606 8.00 -2.22 27.09
CA MET A 606 7.16 -2.83 28.13
C MET A 606 7.40 -2.22 29.51
N SER A 607 8.65 -1.85 29.81
CA SER A 607 9.01 -1.18 31.05
C SER A 607 10.29 -0.36 30.89
N ALA A 608 10.47 0.61 31.78
CA ALA A 608 11.68 1.39 31.92
C ALA A 608 12.13 1.36 33.39
N ALA A 609 13.39 1.03 33.65
CA ALA A 609 13.97 1.01 34.99
C ALA A 609 15.13 2.01 35.04
N VAL A 610 15.18 2.83 36.09
CA VAL A 610 16.24 3.82 36.32
C VAL A 610 17.19 3.33 37.40
N SER A 611 18.50 3.47 37.16
CA SER A 611 19.53 3.21 38.17
C SER A 611 20.68 4.20 38.00
N GLY A 612 20.74 5.19 38.89
CA GLY A 612 21.72 6.27 38.79
C GLY A 612 21.59 7.02 37.47
N SER A 613 22.60 6.92 36.61
CA SER A 613 22.62 7.54 35.28
C SER A 613 22.11 6.63 34.14
N LYS A 614 21.65 5.42 34.45
CA LYS A 614 21.22 4.44 33.44
C LYS A 614 19.70 4.29 33.41
N ILE A 615 19.16 4.19 32.21
CA ILE A 615 17.79 3.78 31.93
C ILE A 615 17.85 2.47 31.16
N THR A 616 17.24 1.42 31.69
CA THR A 616 17.10 0.12 31.02
C THR A 616 15.67 -0.05 30.55
N LEU A 617 15.48 -0.15 29.23
CA LEU A 617 14.19 -0.43 28.61
C LEU A 617 14.08 -1.91 28.30
N GLN A 618 12.97 -2.53 28.68
CA GLN A 618 12.62 -3.88 28.26
C GLN A 618 11.64 -3.81 27.09
N LEU A 619 11.93 -4.50 25.99
CA LEU A 619 11.05 -4.57 24.81
C LEU A 619 10.31 -5.91 24.75
N ASN A 620 9.27 -5.97 23.92
CA ASN A 620 8.39 -7.14 23.77
C ASN A 620 8.84 -8.16 22.71
N ASN A 621 10.02 -8.00 22.09
CA ASN A 621 10.51 -8.96 21.11
C ASN A 621 10.86 -10.31 21.75
N LEU A 622 10.60 -11.40 21.02
CA LEU A 622 11.00 -12.75 21.42
C LEU A 622 12.18 -13.21 20.56
N PRO A 623 13.41 -13.28 21.10
CA PRO A 623 14.60 -13.69 20.33
C PRO A 623 14.45 -15.06 19.67
N SER A 624 13.75 -15.98 20.31
CA SER A 624 13.44 -17.34 19.84
C SER A 624 12.01 -17.48 19.30
N GLY A 625 11.36 -16.37 18.93
CA GLY A 625 10.02 -16.39 18.35
C GLY A 625 9.97 -17.11 17.01
N ASN A 626 8.76 -17.52 16.61
CA ASN A 626 8.53 -18.40 15.46
C ASN A 626 7.33 -17.93 14.61
N SER A 627 6.90 -18.77 13.67
CA SER A 627 5.85 -18.47 12.71
C SER A 627 4.48 -18.19 13.34
N GLY A 628 4.27 -18.59 14.61
CA GLY A 628 3.04 -18.33 15.35
C GLY A 628 3.17 -17.26 16.44
N THR A 629 4.30 -16.55 16.56
CA THR A 629 4.42 -15.45 17.52
C THR A 629 3.69 -14.20 17.02
N PRO A 630 2.64 -13.70 17.70
CA PRO A 630 1.86 -12.53 17.27
C PRO A 630 2.57 -11.21 17.65
N GLY A 631 3.78 -11.00 17.15
CA GLY A 631 4.55 -9.79 17.41
C GLY A 631 6.00 -9.89 16.93
N PRO A 632 6.88 -8.96 17.37
CA PRO A 632 8.28 -8.94 16.97
C PRO A 632 9.07 -10.17 17.44
N ILE A 633 9.97 -10.64 16.60
CA ILE A 633 10.83 -11.79 16.90
C ILE A 633 12.28 -11.52 16.50
N GLY A 634 13.19 -12.35 17.02
CA GLY A 634 14.62 -12.12 16.85
C GLY A 634 15.13 -11.07 17.84
N LYS A 635 16.43 -10.79 17.78
CA LYS A 635 17.08 -9.83 18.68
C LYS A 635 16.82 -8.40 18.20
N LEU A 636 16.99 -7.45 19.11
CA LEU A 636 17.05 -6.05 18.74
C LEU A 636 18.29 -5.76 17.90
N ALA A 637 18.18 -4.77 17.02
CA ALA A 637 19.28 -4.22 16.23
C ALA A 637 19.15 -2.70 16.14
N LEU A 638 20.31 -2.03 16.12
CA LEU A 638 20.44 -0.61 15.86
C LEU A 638 20.81 -0.45 14.38
N ASP A 639 19.90 0.09 13.59
CA ASP A 639 20.00 0.15 12.13
C ASP A 639 20.05 1.61 11.67
N THR A 640 21.27 2.11 11.53
CA THR A 640 21.55 3.46 11.01
C THR A 640 21.70 3.49 9.48
N THR A 641 21.65 2.32 8.83
CA THR A 641 21.82 2.18 7.38
C THR A 641 20.49 2.35 6.66
N ILE A 642 19.43 1.70 7.14
CA ILE A 642 18.08 1.85 6.58
C ILE A 642 17.45 3.17 7.02
N VAL A 643 17.64 3.53 8.30
CA VAL A 643 17.13 4.78 8.87
C VAL A 643 18.29 5.58 9.42
N SER A 644 18.60 6.71 8.79
CA SER A 644 19.64 7.63 9.29
C SER A 644 19.39 8.04 10.74
N ASP A 645 20.45 8.14 11.54
CA ASP A 645 20.34 8.53 12.96
C ASP A 645 19.88 9.99 13.12
N PRO A 646 18.73 10.28 13.76
CA PRO A 646 18.31 11.65 14.08
C PRO A 646 19.00 12.23 15.33
N GLY A 647 19.95 11.51 15.92
CA GLY A 647 20.61 11.80 17.18
C GLY A 647 20.20 10.80 18.25
N ASN A 648 21.20 10.24 18.96
CA ASN A 648 21.03 9.22 20.00
C ASN A 648 20.10 8.07 19.57
N LEU A 649 20.16 7.66 18.29
CA LEU A 649 19.34 6.59 17.71
C LEU A 649 17.82 6.85 17.77
N GLY A 650 17.42 8.10 17.99
CA GLY A 650 16.02 8.51 18.16
C GLY A 650 15.59 8.81 19.59
N PHE A 651 16.44 8.59 20.60
CA PHE A 651 16.10 8.82 22.01
C PHE A 651 16.37 10.26 22.47
N GLN A 652 15.48 10.82 23.28
CA GLN A 652 15.68 12.10 23.95
C GLN A 652 15.13 12.08 25.38
N ILE A 653 15.85 12.71 26.30
CA ILE A 653 15.42 12.94 27.68
C ILE A 653 15.13 14.43 27.88
N SER A 654 14.06 14.75 28.62
CA SER A 654 13.66 16.15 28.88
C SER A 654 14.64 16.92 29.78
N ALA A 655 15.47 16.21 30.54
CA ALA A 655 16.49 16.76 31.42
C ALA A 655 17.76 15.89 31.39
N GLY A 656 18.92 16.53 31.28
CA GLY A 656 20.22 15.87 31.18
C GLY A 656 20.71 15.66 29.75
N THR A 657 21.76 14.85 29.59
CA THR A 657 22.35 14.53 28.29
C THR A 657 22.63 13.04 28.18
N ILE A 658 22.21 12.42 27.08
CA ILE A 658 22.53 11.02 26.76
C ILE A 658 23.98 10.97 26.31
N SER A 659 24.77 10.07 26.91
CA SER A 659 26.14 9.78 26.51
C SER A 659 26.20 8.59 25.56
N THR A 660 25.44 7.53 25.84
CA THR A 660 25.42 6.31 25.01
C THR A 660 24.04 5.67 24.98
N VAL A 661 23.77 4.97 23.88
CA VAL A 661 22.64 4.05 23.72
C VAL A 661 23.22 2.73 23.21
N SER A 662 22.97 1.64 23.92
CA SER A 662 23.45 0.30 23.55
C SER A 662 22.37 -0.74 23.75
N LEU A 663 22.48 -1.85 23.02
CA LEU A 663 21.64 -3.02 23.27
C LEU A 663 22.13 -3.78 24.50
N GLY A 664 21.22 -4.39 25.25
CA GLY A 664 21.55 -5.38 26.25
C GLY A 664 22.03 -6.69 25.62
N GLU A 665 22.85 -7.43 26.34
CA GLU A 665 23.37 -8.74 25.88
C GLU A 665 22.26 -9.79 25.71
N ASP A 666 21.13 -9.60 26.39
CA ASP A 666 19.92 -10.41 26.30
C ASP A 666 19.23 -10.33 24.93
N GLY A 667 19.54 -9.32 24.11
CA GLY A 667 18.92 -9.06 22.81
C GLY A 667 17.48 -8.55 22.88
N VAL A 668 16.99 -8.16 24.06
CA VAL A 668 15.62 -7.65 24.31
C VAL A 668 15.60 -6.33 25.08
N SER A 669 16.75 -5.90 25.60
CA SER A 669 16.87 -4.66 26.37
C SER A 669 17.63 -3.57 25.60
N ILE A 670 17.34 -2.32 25.93
CA ILE A 670 18.13 -1.14 25.52
C ILE A 670 18.61 -0.45 26.79
N VAL A 671 19.90 -0.13 26.84
CA VAL A 671 20.53 0.62 27.93
C VAL A 671 20.90 2.00 27.43
N ILE A 672 20.30 3.03 28.02
CA ILE A 672 20.59 4.43 27.77
C ILE A 672 21.39 4.94 28.96
N THR A 673 22.59 5.46 28.73
CA THR A 673 23.42 6.07 29.77
C THR A 673 23.40 7.58 29.60
N ALA A 674 23.13 8.30 30.68
CA ALA A 674 23.25 9.76 30.76
C ALA A 674 24.59 10.16 31.37
N THR A 675 24.99 11.42 31.18
CA THR A 675 26.22 12.00 31.76
C THR A 675 26.12 12.23 33.26
N ALA A 676 24.91 12.24 33.83
CA ALA A 676 24.62 12.43 35.24
C ALA A 676 23.46 11.53 35.67
N ALA A 677 23.19 11.46 36.98
CA ALA A 677 22.03 10.74 37.49
C ALA A 677 20.72 11.29 36.90
N ILE A 678 19.78 10.40 36.58
CA ILE A 678 18.48 10.78 36.05
C ILE A 678 17.66 11.46 37.15
N ALA A 679 17.08 12.62 36.85
CA ALA A 679 16.25 13.36 37.79
C ALA A 679 14.80 12.84 37.78
N THR A 680 14.13 12.90 38.94
CA THR A 680 12.71 12.57 39.06
C THR A 680 11.87 13.42 38.11
N GLY A 681 10.90 12.81 37.42
CA GLY A 681 10.06 13.51 36.44
C GLY A 681 10.72 13.73 35.08
N THR A 682 11.92 13.17 34.84
CA THR A 682 12.50 13.13 33.49
C THR A 682 11.59 12.33 32.56
N VAL A 683 11.29 12.89 31.39
CA VAL A 683 10.52 12.22 30.33
C VAL A 683 11.48 11.70 29.28
N LEU A 684 11.37 10.41 28.98
CA LEU A 684 12.05 9.76 27.87
C LEU A 684 11.11 9.68 26.66
N THR A 685 11.59 10.13 25.51
CA THR A 685 10.88 10.03 24.24
C THR A 685 11.72 9.28 23.20
N TYR A 686 11.04 8.63 22.26
CA TYR A 686 11.65 7.96 21.12
C TYR A 686 10.88 8.27 19.84
N ALA A 687 11.59 8.61 18.75
CA ALA A 687 11.03 8.95 17.44
C ALA A 687 10.03 10.12 17.45
N LEU A 688 10.16 11.03 18.42
CA LEU A 688 9.28 12.21 18.59
C LEU A 688 10.06 13.52 18.61
N GLN A 689 11.22 13.57 17.95
CA GLN A 689 12.13 14.71 18.03
C GLN A 689 11.40 16.03 17.76
N PRO A 690 11.30 16.96 18.74
CA PRO A 690 10.53 18.19 18.57
C PRO A 690 11.11 19.08 17.46
N THR A 691 12.43 19.05 17.26
CA THR A 691 13.11 19.85 16.23
C THR A 691 12.87 19.35 14.81
N LEU A 692 12.32 18.15 14.64
CA LEU A 692 12.02 17.56 13.33
C LEU A 692 10.51 17.61 13.08
N SER A 693 10.12 17.69 11.81
CA SER A 693 8.71 17.67 11.41
C SER A 693 8.25 16.22 11.13
N SER A 694 7.45 16.00 10.10
CA SER A 694 6.97 14.68 9.69
C SER A 694 8.11 13.79 9.16
N PRO A 695 7.97 12.45 9.17
CA PRO A 695 8.87 11.55 8.47
C PRO A 695 9.11 12.00 7.02
N GLN A 696 10.37 12.16 6.68
CA GLN A 696 10.85 12.54 5.35
C GLN A 696 12.18 11.82 5.11
N ASN A 697 12.60 11.68 3.85
CA ASN A 697 13.85 11.03 3.44
C ASN A 697 15.07 11.56 4.23
N GLY A 698 15.35 10.94 5.37
CA GLY A 698 16.44 11.30 6.28
C GLY A 698 16.24 12.54 7.16
N ASN A 699 15.14 13.28 7.05
CA ASN A 699 14.98 14.59 7.72
C ASN A 699 13.84 14.65 8.75
N GLY A 700 12.98 13.64 8.81
CA GLY A 700 11.82 13.64 9.70
C GLY A 700 12.04 12.93 11.04
N ARG A 701 11.03 13.01 11.92
CA ARG A 701 10.98 12.22 13.17
C ARG A 701 11.12 10.73 12.89
N ARG A 702 12.04 10.06 13.60
CA ARG A 702 12.41 8.65 13.36
C ARG A 702 13.23 8.07 14.50
N GLY A 703 13.54 6.78 14.43
CA GLY A 703 14.53 6.15 15.31
C GLY A 703 15.12 4.89 14.68
N CYS A 704 16.24 4.42 15.21
CA CYS A 704 17.05 3.38 14.56
C CYS A 704 16.85 1.98 15.12
N VAL A 705 15.86 1.76 15.99
CA VAL A 705 15.64 0.46 16.64
C VAL A 705 14.64 -0.39 15.86
N ARG A 706 15.04 -1.63 15.56
CA ARG A 706 14.17 -2.68 15.00
C ARG A 706 14.50 -4.06 15.58
N ASP A 707 13.69 -5.06 15.24
CA ASP A 707 14.03 -6.47 15.47
C ASP A 707 14.79 -7.09 14.27
N THR A 708 15.12 -8.38 14.35
CA THR A 708 15.76 -9.16 13.28
C THR A 708 14.83 -10.24 12.72
N ASP A 709 13.54 -9.93 12.56
CA ASP A 709 12.54 -10.87 12.05
C ASP A 709 12.81 -11.25 10.59
N LEU A 710 12.96 -12.54 10.31
CA LEU A 710 13.20 -13.09 8.97
C LEU A 710 12.02 -13.96 8.48
N ARG A 711 10.82 -13.85 9.07
CA ARG A 711 9.64 -14.65 8.67
C ARG A 711 9.11 -14.32 7.30
N ASP A 712 9.14 -13.04 6.94
CA ASP A 712 8.67 -12.58 5.64
C ASP A 712 9.65 -11.58 5.03
N PHE A 713 9.70 -11.63 3.71
CA PHE A 713 10.50 -10.78 2.87
C PHE A 713 9.59 -9.98 1.97
N SER A 714 9.89 -8.70 1.81
CA SER A 714 9.13 -7.84 0.91
C SER A 714 9.32 -8.28 -0.52
N ARG A 715 8.23 -8.38 -1.28
CA ARG A 715 8.31 -8.60 -2.72
C ARG A 715 8.96 -7.44 -3.46
N TYR A 716 8.99 -6.25 -2.86
CA TYR A 716 9.49 -5.04 -3.49
C TYR A 716 10.99 -5.17 -3.74
N ASP A 717 11.75 -5.50 -2.69
CA ASP A 717 13.21 -5.48 -2.71
C ASP A 717 13.86 -6.72 -2.08
N MET A 718 13.08 -7.76 -1.78
CA MET A 718 13.56 -9.01 -1.17
C MET A 718 14.28 -8.80 0.17
N THR A 719 14.00 -7.70 0.87
CA THR A 719 14.50 -7.45 2.23
C THR A 719 13.50 -7.96 3.28
N PRO A 720 13.96 -8.40 4.46
CA PRO A 720 13.08 -8.78 5.55
C PRO A 720 12.16 -7.63 5.94
N LEU A 721 10.92 -7.97 6.25
CA LEU A 721 9.97 -7.03 6.83
C LEU A 721 10.26 -6.92 8.33
N TYR A 722 11.12 -5.98 8.71
CA TYR A 722 11.46 -5.72 10.12
C TYR A 722 10.32 -5.02 10.87
N ASN A 723 10.21 -5.31 12.16
CA ASN A 723 9.35 -4.56 13.07
C ASN A 723 10.17 -3.43 13.71
N TRP A 724 9.78 -2.18 13.44
CA TRP A 724 10.44 -0.98 13.96
C TRP A 724 9.82 -0.54 15.28
N LEU A 725 10.63 -0.03 16.21
CA LEU A 725 10.17 0.40 17.53
C LEU A 725 9.19 1.56 17.37
N CYS A 726 8.01 1.44 17.97
CA CYS A 726 7.02 2.50 17.94
C CYS A 726 7.47 3.72 18.73
N ALA A 727 7.06 4.89 18.28
CA ALA A 727 7.25 6.13 19.02
C ALA A 727 6.50 6.09 20.35
N PHE A 728 7.13 6.60 21.39
CA PHE A 728 6.56 6.65 22.75
C PHE A 728 7.09 7.85 23.53
N SER A 729 6.37 8.19 24.61
CA SER A 729 6.76 9.14 25.63
C SER A 729 6.45 8.52 27.00
N ILE A 730 7.47 8.37 27.85
CA ILE A 730 7.36 7.74 29.18
C ILE A 730 7.94 8.69 30.23
N ALA A 731 7.15 9.01 31.26
CA ALA A 731 7.68 9.64 32.46
C ALA A 731 8.44 8.58 33.27
N LEU A 732 9.71 8.85 33.59
CA LEU A 732 10.57 7.91 34.30
C LEU A 732 10.27 7.96 35.80
N GLU A 733 9.99 6.80 36.36
CA GLU A 733 9.90 6.57 37.81
C GLU A 733 11.28 6.12 38.32
N ILE A 734 11.67 6.59 39.51
CA ILE A 734 12.98 6.33 40.14
C ILE A 734 12.80 5.52 41.41
#